data_AF-A0AAD5YNE9-F1
#
_entry.id   AF-A0AAD5YNE9-F1
#
_cell.length_a   1.000
_cell.length_b   1.000
_cell.length_c   1.000
_cell.angle_alpha   90.00
_cell.angle_beta   90.00
_cell.angle_gamma   90.00
#
_symmetry.space_group_name_H-M   'P 1'
#
loop_
_entity.id
_entity.type
_entity.pdbx_description
1 polymer ?
#
loop_
_entity_poly.entity_id
_entity_poly.type
_entity_poly.pdbx_seq_one_letter_code
_entity_poly.pdbx_strand_id
1 'polypeptide(L)'
;MLGRRLSQLILPACISGQAFASVVNLASLKWSLTNANGTINVPSTGPPNQAHIDLMNAGIITEPLLGINDFTERWIVDDNWTYTGDISPFLKSTTFKNSKKTLLVFYGIDTIANITLAGHPLAWVNNQFRQYVYDVSDILASPRNSDLVIELESAWKYGLNVTARPDAESFPTNYEYPGVRMWVRKVASDFGWDWGPAFVPSGVYKPAYFVTLTSPSGGKQTIGTPPISPAVDEATGPSPVFIEESSIDIYKLGESFSVAPRENADWVVNVTLGVQSCADFQSASLTLAFPELKVSKTFNVASIHASPNASSDGTNWVHAAWQIPDSIPKRWYPHNLGTPQLYNLSVTLNLRSNARTVDSVSFTTRTGFRTIQLVQSGYTDKQVQAGVTAGDNWHFNINGKAFYALGTNIIPFDPFYARTTTDSVRWVLESAVKSGQNMLRVWGGGTYQPSHPSVAGGVYDFYSICDELGILAWSELIFSDSLYPINDFLLESIEPEVRQNVRRVNRHPSNAQWAGGNEIEGIIRSAAPALANGTHYLNEYVALFQDFLQPIVTSETRSVPYTDCSTTSGVLSLDPYELRLSNATAGEIYGNGERYNYDASVAFDYTTFPNSRFMNEFGFHSMPSFYSWEEVLTSPSDFSFNSTVVMSRDHHPPAGSLSFPNPNAPQGQAQMTSAVNLWLPTPLESSTNPNKTFTQWCYSTQIFHNLAMVAQVAWYRQGAGRGENNLGALVWQLNDIWQGVSWSSIEYSGRWKVLQYGLVGIFSPVTIYPFWTARNETLQVVVISDRWESVRGTAQLSWYDWSGELLSTERKAFEVGSLNNAIVSQKNGLSGATGGVLPEGKNVTDVWMLVNVTAEVDGKTVTNEQYFTPTSLANANLQNPNITLTHTSNLTFHLSAKGGVGAWTWMDHPSGTIGVFVDAKTGVPTNGFYLIPGQDRLLRFELNSALSRIQSPNPDDFVVRSLWDNTHI
;
A
#
# COMPACT_ATOMS: atom_id res chain seq x y z
N MET A 1 -63.31 -37.54 2.60
CA MET A 1 -63.39 -38.93 2.12
C MET A 1 -62.08 -39.27 1.43
N LEU A 2 -61.44 -40.36 1.89
CA LEU A 2 -60.47 -41.26 1.25
C LEU A 2 -59.62 -40.71 0.07
N GLY A 3 -58.29 -40.81 0.02
CA GLY A 3 -57.36 -41.70 0.73
C GLY A 3 -56.40 -42.35 -0.29
N ARG A 4 -55.09 -42.33 -0.01
CA ARG A 4 -54.01 -43.23 -0.49
C ARG A 4 -52.69 -42.74 0.13
N ARG A 5 -52.33 -43.21 1.33
CA ARG A 5 -51.38 -44.31 1.62
C ARG A 5 -50.09 -44.25 0.79
N LEU A 6 -49.01 -43.77 1.42
CA LEU A 6 -47.66 -44.24 1.15
C LEU A 6 -46.95 -44.52 2.48
N SER A 7 -46.27 -45.66 2.46
CA SER A 7 -45.81 -46.47 3.57
C SER A 7 -44.51 -45.93 4.15
N GLN A 8 -44.39 -45.97 5.48
CA GLN A 8 -43.12 -45.88 6.19
C GLN A 8 -42.21 -47.05 5.77
N LEU A 9 -40.99 -46.73 5.36
CA LEU A 9 -39.89 -47.68 5.32
C LEU A 9 -38.76 -47.11 6.18
N ILE A 10 -38.60 -47.72 7.35
CA ILE A 10 -37.49 -47.55 8.27
C ILE A 10 -36.26 -48.15 7.57
N LEU A 11 -35.26 -47.31 7.27
CA LEU A 11 -33.91 -47.76 6.91
C LEU A 11 -32.96 -47.40 8.06
N PRO A 12 -32.07 -48.33 8.47
CA PRO A 12 -31.21 -48.14 9.62
C PRO A 12 -30.14 -47.08 9.30
N ALA A 13 -29.93 -46.17 10.24
CA ALA A 13 -28.79 -45.27 10.25
C ALA A 13 -27.49 -46.09 10.34
N CYS A 14 -26.90 -46.40 9.19
CA CYS A 14 -25.48 -46.70 9.10
C CYS A 14 -24.73 -45.38 9.12
N ILE A 15 -24.36 -44.93 10.32
CA ILE A 15 -23.39 -43.86 10.51
C ILE A 15 -22.04 -44.43 10.04
N SER A 16 -21.73 -44.28 8.76
CA SER A 16 -20.35 -44.36 8.28
C SER A 16 -19.65 -43.08 8.73
N GLY A 17 -19.02 -43.13 9.91
CA GLY A 17 -18.08 -42.11 10.34
C GLY A 17 -16.90 -42.09 9.36
N GLN A 18 -16.95 -41.18 8.39
CA GLN A 18 -15.80 -40.85 7.57
C GLN A 18 -14.82 -40.07 8.45
N ALA A 19 -13.65 -40.65 8.65
CA ALA A 19 -12.52 -40.00 9.27
C ALA A 19 -11.86 -39.07 8.24
N PHE A 20 -12.01 -37.76 8.43
CA PHE A 20 -11.21 -36.74 7.74
C PHE A 20 -9.95 -36.48 8.57
N ALA A 21 -8.75 -36.43 7.98
CA ALA A 21 -7.74 -35.55 8.57
C ALA A 21 -8.14 -34.14 8.18
N SER A 22 -8.07 -33.24 9.13
CA SER A 22 -8.68 -31.92 9.04
C SER A 22 -7.72 -30.91 9.61
N VAL A 23 -7.69 -29.77 8.94
CA VAL A 23 -7.07 -28.59 9.49
C VAL A 23 -8.05 -27.99 10.49
N VAL A 24 -7.61 -27.79 11.73
CA VAL A 24 -8.45 -27.26 12.80
C VAL A 24 -8.04 -25.82 13.02
N ASN A 25 -8.97 -24.90 12.70
CA ASN A 25 -8.79 -23.48 12.94
C ASN A 25 -8.78 -23.20 14.44
N LEU A 26 -7.69 -22.59 14.94
CA LEU A 26 -7.58 -22.25 16.34
C LEU A 26 -8.61 -21.19 16.77
N ALA A 27 -9.14 -20.38 15.85
CA ALA A 27 -10.27 -19.47 16.11
C ALA A 27 -11.52 -20.19 16.65
N SER A 28 -11.66 -21.49 16.37
CA SER A 28 -12.81 -22.30 16.84
C SER A 28 -12.70 -22.74 18.29
N LEU A 29 -11.52 -22.59 18.92
CA LEU A 29 -11.32 -22.92 20.32
C LEU A 29 -11.93 -21.83 21.22
N LYS A 30 -12.13 -22.15 22.49
CA LYS A 30 -12.50 -21.15 23.49
C LYS A 30 -11.23 -20.48 23.98
N TRP A 31 -11.15 -19.16 23.82
CA TRP A 31 -10.00 -18.36 24.23
C TRP A 31 -10.35 -17.40 25.36
N SER A 32 -9.35 -17.13 26.20
CA SER A 32 -9.34 -16.00 27.13
C SER A 32 -8.07 -15.17 26.97
N LEU A 33 -8.19 -13.87 27.18
CA LEU A 33 -7.09 -12.91 27.28
C LEU A 33 -6.93 -12.51 28.74
N THR A 34 -5.72 -12.59 29.26
CA THR A 34 -5.38 -12.21 30.63
C THR A 34 -4.17 -11.30 30.66
N ASN A 35 -4.19 -10.25 31.50
CA ASN A 35 -3.05 -9.36 31.67
C ASN A 35 -2.04 -9.89 32.72
N ALA A 36 -0.86 -9.27 32.89
CA ALA A 36 0.25 -9.87 33.64
C ALA A 36 -0.07 -10.17 35.12
N ASN A 37 -0.87 -9.33 35.78
CA ASN A 37 -1.23 -9.51 37.19
C ASN A 37 -2.54 -10.29 37.39
N GLY A 38 -3.21 -10.70 36.30
CA GLY A 38 -4.45 -11.47 36.31
C GLY A 38 -5.71 -10.70 36.69
N THR A 39 -5.65 -9.37 36.87
CA THR A 39 -6.83 -8.58 37.25
C THR A 39 -7.81 -8.39 36.10
N ILE A 40 -7.32 -8.43 34.86
CA ILE A 40 -8.14 -8.44 33.65
C ILE A 40 -8.09 -9.87 33.10
N ASN A 41 -9.27 -10.48 33.00
CA ASN A 41 -9.44 -11.77 32.35
C ASN A 41 -10.76 -11.74 31.57
N VAL A 42 -10.66 -11.66 30.25
CA VAL A 42 -11.81 -11.47 29.35
C VAL A 42 -11.88 -12.58 28.31
N PRO A 43 -13.07 -12.92 27.79
CA PRO A 43 -13.18 -13.79 26.62
C PRO A 43 -12.45 -13.19 25.42
N SER A 44 -11.85 -14.04 24.58
CA SER A 44 -11.24 -13.65 23.31
C SER A 44 -11.85 -14.45 22.16
N THR A 45 -11.89 -13.87 20.97
CA THR A 45 -12.26 -14.62 19.75
C THR A 45 -11.13 -15.49 19.21
N GLY A 46 -9.92 -15.40 19.80
CA GLY A 46 -8.75 -16.16 19.36
C GLY A 46 -8.15 -15.66 18.05
N PRO A 47 -7.10 -16.32 17.53
CA PRO A 47 -6.38 -15.88 16.33
C PRO A 47 -7.27 -15.88 15.05
N PRO A 48 -7.19 -14.86 14.16
CA PRO A 48 -6.38 -13.66 14.26
C PRO A 48 -6.99 -12.61 15.21
N ASN A 49 -6.21 -12.10 16.17
CA ASN A 49 -6.65 -11.03 17.08
C ASN A 49 -5.47 -10.34 17.80
N GLN A 50 -5.72 -9.18 18.39
CA GLN A 50 -4.78 -8.36 19.17
C GLN A 50 -5.47 -7.83 20.44
N ALA A 51 -4.70 -7.61 21.51
CA ALA A 51 -5.23 -7.33 22.85
C ALA A 51 -6.21 -6.15 22.90
N HIS A 52 -5.92 -5.05 22.18
CA HIS A 52 -6.80 -3.89 22.09
C HIS A 52 -8.21 -4.25 21.58
N ILE A 53 -8.31 -5.10 20.55
CA ILE A 53 -9.59 -5.52 19.98
C ILE A 53 -10.39 -6.35 21.01
N ASP A 54 -9.75 -7.28 21.72
CA ASP A 54 -10.41 -8.09 22.75
C ASP A 54 -10.88 -7.25 23.95
N LEU A 55 -10.06 -6.28 24.39
CA LEU A 55 -10.44 -5.35 25.47
C LEU A 55 -11.62 -4.47 25.06
N MET A 56 -11.64 -3.99 23.82
CA MET A 56 -12.75 -3.22 23.27
C MET A 56 -14.02 -4.08 23.18
N ASN A 57 -13.92 -5.32 22.67
CA ASN A 57 -15.04 -6.26 22.61
C ASN A 57 -15.60 -6.63 23.99
N ALA A 58 -14.74 -6.66 25.01
CA ALA A 58 -15.13 -6.89 26.40
C ALA A 58 -15.68 -5.63 27.10
N GLY A 59 -15.64 -4.46 26.46
CA GLY A 59 -16.07 -3.19 27.03
C GLY A 59 -15.14 -2.64 28.12
N ILE A 60 -13.87 -3.08 28.15
CA ILE A 60 -12.84 -2.58 29.07
C ILE A 60 -12.29 -1.24 28.59
N ILE A 61 -12.15 -1.08 27.28
CA ILE A 61 -11.77 0.17 26.61
C ILE A 61 -12.83 0.56 25.57
N THR A 62 -12.77 1.79 25.10
CA THR A 62 -13.60 2.27 23.99
C THR A 62 -12.93 1.98 22.64
N GLU A 63 -13.49 2.48 21.53
CA GLU A 63 -12.79 2.47 20.25
C GLU A 63 -11.40 3.16 20.39
N PRO A 64 -10.28 2.46 20.11
CA PRO A 64 -8.95 3.03 20.31
C PRO A 64 -8.69 4.29 19.48
N LEU A 65 -9.33 4.44 18.32
CA LEU A 65 -9.14 5.64 17.48
C LEU A 65 -9.88 6.88 18.02
N LEU A 66 -10.73 6.76 19.03
CA LEU A 66 -11.58 7.83 19.55
C LEU A 66 -10.76 8.87 20.35
N GLY A 67 -10.97 10.15 20.06
CA GLY A 67 -10.40 11.26 20.82
C GLY A 67 -8.88 11.15 21.00
N ILE A 68 -8.45 10.97 22.25
CA ILE A 68 -7.04 10.96 22.68
C ILE A 68 -6.62 9.57 23.19
N ASN A 69 -7.28 8.51 22.73
CA ASN A 69 -7.05 7.15 23.24
C ASN A 69 -5.67 6.58 22.92
N ASP A 70 -5.00 7.06 21.87
CA ASP A 70 -3.56 6.83 21.65
C ASP A 70 -2.69 7.18 22.88
N PHE A 71 -3.14 8.13 23.70
CA PHE A 71 -2.50 8.47 24.97
C PHE A 71 -3.08 7.71 26.16
N THR A 72 -4.41 7.71 26.32
CA THR A 72 -5.06 7.17 27.53
C THR A 72 -4.97 5.64 27.63
N GLU A 73 -4.76 4.94 26.51
CA GLU A 73 -4.70 3.47 26.44
C GLU A 73 -3.26 2.92 26.46
N ARG A 74 -2.23 3.76 26.63
CA ARG A 74 -0.81 3.32 26.68
C ARG A 74 -0.49 2.30 27.77
N TRP A 75 -1.32 2.20 28.81
CA TRP A 75 -1.18 1.16 29.83
C TRP A 75 -1.26 -0.26 29.24
N ILE A 76 -1.91 -0.44 28.09
CA ILE A 76 -1.98 -1.73 27.36
C ILE A 76 -0.60 -2.10 26.82
N VAL A 77 0.15 -1.11 26.30
CA VAL A 77 1.53 -1.28 25.81
C VAL A 77 2.48 -1.64 26.94
N ASP A 78 2.24 -1.10 28.13
CA ASP A 78 3.07 -1.35 29.32
C ASP A 78 2.76 -2.71 29.99
N ASP A 79 1.76 -3.46 29.57
CA ASP A 79 1.40 -4.76 30.17
C ASP A 79 1.85 -5.94 29.28
N ASN A 80 1.94 -7.12 29.89
CA ASN A 80 2.08 -8.38 29.17
C ASN A 80 0.70 -9.04 29.03
N TRP A 81 0.47 -9.70 27.90
CA TRP A 81 -0.83 -10.25 27.55
C TRP A 81 -0.73 -11.74 27.28
N THR A 82 -1.60 -12.53 27.90
CA THR A 82 -1.60 -13.99 27.77
C THR A 82 -2.88 -14.47 27.12
N TYR A 83 -2.77 -15.10 25.95
CA TYR A 83 -3.86 -15.82 25.30
C TYR A 83 -3.85 -17.28 25.76
N THR A 84 -4.97 -17.78 26.28
CA THR A 84 -5.13 -19.19 26.67
C THR A 84 -6.29 -19.81 25.91
N GLY A 85 -6.03 -20.87 25.14
CA GLY A 85 -7.01 -21.60 24.35
C GLY A 85 -7.22 -23.03 24.86
N ASP A 86 -8.47 -23.44 25.06
CA ASP A 86 -8.81 -24.83 25.47
C ASP A 86 -8.75 -25.79 24.27
N ILE A 87 -7.73 -26.65 24.24
CA ILE A 87 -7.55 -27.67 23.18
C ILE A 87 -8.26 -29.00 23.49
N SER A 88 -9.00 -29.11 24.60
CA SER A 88 -9.76 -30.32 24.95
C SER A 88 -10.67 -30.84 23.83
N PRO A 89 -11.39 -30.00 23.07
CA PRO A 89 -12.21 -30.45 21.94
C PRO A 89 -11.37 -31.12 20.85
N PHE A 90 -10.19 -30.56 20.56
CA PHE A 90 -9.26 -31.10 19.57
C PHE A 90 -8.70 -32.46 20.00
N LEU A 91 -8.23 -32.59 21.25
CA LEU A 91 -7.73 -33.85 21.80
C LEU A 91 -8.78 -34.98 21.79
N LYS A 92 -10.07 -34.64 21.89
CA LYS A 92 -11.19 -35.59 21.84
C LYS A 92 -11.61 -35.95 20.42
N SER A 93 -11.21 -35.15 19.42
CA SER A 93 -11.62 -35.31 18.02
C SER A 93 -11.14 -36.63 17.40
N THR A 94 -11.91 -37.14 16.45
CA THR A 94 -11.51 -38.31 15.64
C THR A 94 -10.32 -37.97 14.74
N THR A 95 -10.24 -36.73 14.27
CA THR A 95 -9.12 -36.17 13.52
C THR A 95 -7.79 -36.41 14.23
N PHE A 96 -7.66 -35.93 15.46
CA PHE A 96 -6.43 -36.09 16.23
C PHE A 96 -6.12 -37.56 16.51
N LYS A 97 -7.13 -38.34 16.93
CA LYS A 97 -6.97 -39.78 17.26
C LYS A 97 -6.48 -40.62 16.09
N ASN A 98 -6.79 -40.22 14.86
CA ASN A 98 -6.38 -40.92 13.64
C ASN A 98 -5.07 -40.35 13.05
N SER A 99 -4.55 -39.26 13.59
CA SER A 99 -3.34 -38.62 13.10
C SER A 99 -2.09 -39.46 13.37
N LYS A 100 -1.11 -39.35 12.48
CA LYS A 100 0.26 -39.86 12.62
C LYS A 100 1.25 -38.77 13.00
N LYS A 101 0.99 -37.55 12.55
CA LYS A 101 1.76 -36.35 12.88
C LYS A 101 0.78 -35.19 13.06
N THR A 102 1.02 -34.34 14.05
CA THR A 102 0.25 -33.12 14.26
C THR A 102 1.20 -31.93 14.28
N LEU A 103 0.94 -30.95 13.42
CA LEU A 103 1.67 -29.69 13.36
C LEU A 103 0.84 -28.59 14.00
N LEU A 104 1.49 -27.68 14.73
CA LEU A 104 0.95 -26.40 15.16
C LEU A 104 1.56 -25.30 14.28
N VAL A 105 0.71 -24.58 13.56
CA VAL A 105 1.11 -23.57 12.57
C VAL A 105 0.61 -22.20 13.00
N PHE A 106 1.52 -21.24 13.15
CA PHE A 106 1.21 -19.83 13.33
C PHE A 106 1.67 -19.05 12.10
N TYR A 107 0.75 -18.34 11.43
CA TYR A 107 1.12 -17.50 10.28
C TYR A 107 1.70 -16.14 10.67
N GLY A 108 1.56 -15.75 11.93
CA GLY A 108 2.12 -14.52 12.46
C GLY A 108 1.74 -14.30 13.92
N ILE A 109 2.73 -14.02 14.75
CA ILE A 109 2.60 -13.68 16.16
C ILE A 109 3.23 -12.31 16.34
N ASP A 110 2.52 -11.37 16.95
CA ASP A 110 2.92 -9.99 17.16
C ASP A 110 3.20 -9.73 18.64
N THR A 111 4.44 -9.74 19.13
CA THR A 111 5.66 -10.15 18.41
C THR A 111 6.51 -11.10 19.26
N ILE A 112 6.89 -10.68 20.46
CA ILE A 112 7.69 -11.49 21.38
C ILE A 112 6.75 -12.37 22.20
N ALA A 113 6.88 -13.69 22.13
CA ALA A 113 6.02 -14.59 22.88
C ALA A 113 6.69 -15.89 23.33
N ASN A 114 6.35 -16.34 24.54
CA ASN A 114 6.55 -17.72 24.99
C ASN A 114 5.30 -18.55 24.67
N ILE A 115 5.49 -19.72 24.09
CA ILE A 115 4.41 -20.65 23.71
C ILE A 115 4.54 -21.90 24.55
N THR A 116 3.46 -22.24 25.26
CA THR A 116 3.32 -23.48 26.04
C THR A 116 2.12 -24.26 25.52
N LEU A 117 2.31 -25.54 25.22
CA LEU A 117 1.24 -26.42 24.72
C LEU A 117 1.07 -27.61 25.65
N ALA A 118 -0.16 -27.83 26.12
CA ALA A 118 -0.53 -28.93 27.00
C ALA A 118 0.37 -29.05 28.24
N GLY A 119 0.84 -27.92 28.78
CA GLY A 119 1.72 -27.83 29.95
C GLY A 119 3.20 -28.10 29.68
N HIS A 120 3.60 -28.13 28.40
CA HIS A 120 5.00 -28.26 27.97
C HIS A 120 5.45 -26.99 27.23
N PRO A 121 6.62 -26.41 27.58
CA PRO A 121 7.21 -25.32 26.80
C PRO A 121 7.46 -25.79 25.36
N LEU A 122 7.00 -25.00 24.39
CA LEU A 122 7.14 -25.31 22.97
C LEU A 122 8.20 -24.45 22.30
N ALA A 123 8.05 -23.13 22.35
CA ALA A 123 8.93 -22.21 21.64
C ALA A 123 8.90 -20.81 22.24
N TRP A 124 9.97 -20.05 21.98
CA TRP A 124 10.01 -18.60 22.13
C TRP A 124 10.18 -17.97 20.74
N VAL A 125 9.44 -16.92 20.45
CA VAL A 125 9.42 -16.23 19.14
C VAL A 125 9.59 -14.72 19.32
N ASN A 126 10.09 -14.02 18.29
CA ASN A 126 10.44 -12.60 18.38
C ASN A 126 10.29 -11.79 17.08
N ASN A 127 9.54 -12.31 16.11
CA ASN A 127 9.43 -11.68 14.80
C ASN A 127 8.01 -11.82 14.25
N GLN A 128 7.39 -10.67 14.00
CA GLN A 128 6.02 -10.53 13.53
C GLN A 128 5.83 -11.12 12.13
N PHE A 129 6.88 -11.09 11.31
CA PHE A 129 6.79 -11.30 9.87
C PHE A 129 7.04 -12.75 9.44
N ARG A 130 7.19 -13.66 10.40
CA ARG A 130 7.48 -15.08 10.18
C ARG A 130 6.26 -15.95 10.37
N GLN A 131 6.23 -17.03 9.59
CA GLN A 131 5.43 -18.21 9.87
C GLN A 131 6.25 -19.19 10.71
N TYR A 132 5.60 -19.78 11.69
CA TYR A 132 6.16 -20.78 12.59
C TYR A 132 5.41 -22.10 12.45
N VAL A 133 6.13 -23.20 12.24
CA VAL A 133 5.57 -24.55 12.11
C VAL A 133 6.29 -25.46 13.10
N TYR A 134 5.53 -26.08 14.00
CA TYR A 134 6.07 -26.97 15.02
C TYR A 134 5.43 -28.36 14.95
N ASP A 135 6.22 -29.42 14.98
CA ASP A 135 5.71 -30.76 15.26
C ASP A 135 5.39 -30.89 16.75
N VAL A 136 4.12 -31.14 17.06
CA VAL A 136 3.60 -31.22 18.43
C VAL A 136 3.06 -32.61 18.77
N SER A 137 3.37 -33.61 17.93
CA SER A 137 2.85 -34.98 18.07
C SER A 137 3.18 -35.58 19.43
N ASP A 138 4.44 -35.49 19.86
CA ASP A 138 4.90 -36.09 21.12
C ASP A 138 4.36 -35.33 22.34
N ILE A 139 4.20 -34.00 22.24
CA ILE A 139 3.59 -33.15 23.29
C ILE A 139 2.13 -33.56 23.51
N LEU A 140 1.36 -33.69 22.42
CA LEU A 140 -0.06 -34.02 22.47
C LEU A 140 -0.33 -35.49 22.78
N ALA A 141 0.65 -36.38 22.59
CA ALA A 141 0.56 -37.78 23.01
C ALA A 141 0.66 -37.94 24.53
N SER A 142 1.26 -36.98 25.25
CA SER A 142 1.41 -36.99 26.71
C SER A 142 1.10 -35.61 27.33
N PRO A 143 -0.15 -35.12 27.20
CA PRO A 143 -0.54 -33.79 27.68
C PRO A 143 -0.57 -33.74 29.22
N ARG A 144 -0.05 -32.66 29.83
CA ARG A 144 -0.15 -32.39 31.27
C ARG A 144 -1.42 -31.62 31.63
N ASN A 145 -1.89 -30.78 30.72
CA ASN A 145 -3.19 -30.09 30.76
C ASN A 145 -3.76 -29.96 29.33
N SER A 146 -4.81 -29.19 29.16
CA SER A 146 -5.48 -28.98 27.87
C SER A 146 -5.36 -27.54 27.35
N ASP A 147 -4.30 -26.83 27.74
CA ASP A 147 -4.16 -25.41 27.42
C ASP A 147 -3.11 -25.20 26.33
N LEU A 148 -3.43 -24.36 25.35
CA LEU A 148 -2.45 -23.67 24.52
C LEU A 148 -2.31 -22.24 25.06
N VAL A 149 -1.14 -21.92 25.60
CA VAL A 149 -0.83 -20.64 26.23
C VAL A 149 0.19 -19.90 25.39
N ILE A 150 -0.11 -18.64 25.08
CA ILE A 150 0.75 -17.72 24.33
C ILE A 150 0.93 -16.47 25.18
N GLU A 151 2.08 -16.37 25.83
CA GLU A 151 2.43 -15.27 26.73
C GLU A 151 3.24 -14.22 25.95
N LEU A 152 2.60 -13.10 25.63
CA LEU A 152 3.20 -12.01 24.87
C LEU A 152 3.86 -10.99 25.81
N GLU A 153 5.12 -10.69 25.55
CA GLU A 153 5.86 -9.63 26.23
C GLU A 153 5.59 -8.28 25.54
N SER A 154 5.48 -7.21 26.34
CA SER A 154 5.44 -5.84 25.84
C SER A 154 6.65 -5.57 24.93
N ALA A 155 6.41 -5.26 23.66
CA ALA A 155 7.46 -4.95 22.69
C ALA A 155 8.27 -3.71 23.10
N TRP A 156 7.63 -2.76 23.78
CA TRP A 156 8.29 -1.60 24.37
C TRP A 156 9.28 -2.00 25.46
N LYS A 157 8.84 -2.78 26.46
CA LYS A 157 9.71 -3.24 27.56
C LYS A 157 10.83 -4.14 27.07
N TYR A 158 10.54 -5.03 26.12
CA TYR A 158 11.55 -5.86 25.47
C TYR A 158 12.64 -4.98 24.82
N GLY A 159 12.25 -3.97 24.03
CA GLY A 159 13.19 -3.05 23.41
C GLY A 159 14.00 -2.21 24.41
N LEU A 160 13.37 -1.74 25.49
CA LEU A 160 14.08 -1.06 26.58
C LEU A 160 15.14 -1.96 27.22
N ASN A 161 14.82 -3.25 27.43
CA ASN A 161 15.79 -4.21 27.95
C ASN A 161 16.96 -4.43 26.97
N VAL A 162 16.69 -4.53 25.67
CA VAL A 162 17.73 -4.71 24.64
C VAL A 162 18.64 -3.48 24.56
N THR A 163 18.06 -2.28 24.61
CA THR A 163 18.78 -0.99 24.52
C THR A 163 19.52 -0.61 25.79
N ALA A 164 19.14 -1.16 26.94
CA ALA A 164 19.84 -0.97 28.21
C ALA A 164 21.14 -1.80 28.32
N ARG A 165 21.41 -2.71 27.38
CA ARG A 165 22.64 -3.50 27.40
C ARG A 165 23.86 -2.61 27.14
N PRO A 166 25.01 -2.82 27.79
CA PRO A 166 26.20 -1.98 27.61
C PRO A 166 26.78 -1.97 26.19
N ASP A 167 26.50 -3.01 25.40
CA ASP A 167 26.91 -3.20 24.01
C ASP A 167 25.87 -2.72 22.99
N ALA A 168 24.70 -2.25 23.44
CA ALA A 168 23.67 -1.76 22.54
C ALA A 168 24.05 -0.40 21.95
N GLU A 169 23.93 -0.30 20.63
CA GLU A 169 24.13 0.95 19.91
C GLU A 169 22.96 1.92 20.13
N SER A 170 23.26 3.21 20.13
CA SER A 170 22.28 4.28 20.24
C SER A 170 22.13 4.98 18.90
N PHE A 171 20.87 5.13 18.47
CA PHE A 171 20.53 5.77 17.21
C PHE A 171 19.61 6.98 17.48
N PRO A 172 19.74 8.08 16.72
CA PRO A 172 18.79 9.19 16.78
C PRO A 172 17.38 8.70 16.40
N THR A 173 16.36 9.05 17.18
CA THR A 173 14.96 8.73 16.84
C THR A 173 14.04 9.87 17.26
N ASN A 174 13.02 10.16 16.45
CA ASN A 174 12.12 11.29 16.69
C ASN A 174 10.66 10.85 16.97
N TYR A 175 10.38 9.57 17.15
CA TYR A 175 9.01 9.03 17.32
C TYR A 175 8.61 8.84 18.80
N GLU A 176 7.35 8.50 19.06
CA GLU A 176 6.70 8.44 20.39
C GLU A 176 7.41 7.47 21.35
N TYR A 177 7.80 6.30 20.86
CA TYR A 177 8.58 5.29 21.59
C TYR A 177 10.05 5.28 21.11
N PRO A 178 10.87 6.25 21.55
CA PRO A 178 12.20 6.47 20.99
C PRO A 178 13.16 5.33 21.33
N GLY A 179 14.09 5.07 20.41
CA GLY A 179 15.23 4.17 20.61
C GLY A 179 14.94 2.66 20.61
N VAL A 180 13.69 2.22 20.45
CA VAL A 180 13.33 0.79 20.59
C VAL A 180 13.06 0.08 19.26
N ARG A 181 12.36 0.72 18.32
CA ARG A 181 11.80 0.04 17.13
C ARG A 181 12.83 -0.66 16.24
N MET A 182 14.08 -0.18 16.19
CA MET A 182 15.14 -0.82 15.39
C MET A 182 15.61 -2.18 15.94
N TRP A 183 15.32 -2.46 17.21
CA TRP A 183 15.72 -3.71 17.89
C TRP A 183 14.63 -4.79 17.87
N VAL A 184 13.45 -4.48 17.33
CA VAL A 184 12.30 -5.37 17.31
C VAL A 184 11.83 -5.60 15.88
N ARG A 185 11.67 -6.86 15.48
CA ARG A 185 11.10 -7.21 14.17
C ARG A 185 9.57 -7.15 14.23
N LYS A 186 9.06 -5.93 14.33
CA LYS A 186 7.64 -5.52 14.38
C LYS A 186 7.42 -4.35 13.43
N VAL A 187 6.18 -4.12 12.99
CA VAL A 187 5.77 -2.94 12.20
C VAL A 187 6.32 -1.69 12.88
N ALA A 188 7.14 -0.91 12.15
CA ALA A 188 7.86 0.21 12.74
C ALA A 188 6.92 1.35 13.15
N SER A 189 5.86 1.59 12.35
CA SER A 189 4.85 2.62 12.63
C SER A 189 3.95 2.30 13.82
N ASP A 190 3.95 1.05 14.34
CA ASP A 190 3.18 0.72 15.55
C ASP A 190 3.69 1.48 16.78
N PHE A 191 4.95 1.93 16.75
CA PHE A 191 5.62 2.76 17.75
C PHE A 191 5.39 4.27 17.55
N GLY A 192 4.44 4.63 16.68
CA GLY A 192 4.12 5.98 16.28
C GLY A 192 4.85 6.42 15.01
N TRP A 193 4.19 7.26 14.23
CA TRP A 193 4.74 7.85 13.00
C TRP A 193 4.15 9.26 12.79
N ASP A 194 4.73 10.04 11.88
CA ASP A 194 4.28 11.43 11.63
C ASP A 194 2.87 11.59 11.04
N TRP A 195 2.21 10.47 10.72
CA TRP A 195 0.82 10.39 10.28
C TRP A 195 -0.04 9.41 11.10
N GLY A 196 0.53 8.74 12.11
CA GLY A 196 -0.11 7.56 12.73
C GLY A 196 0.11 7.43 14.25
N PRO A 197 -0.84 6.78 14.96
CA PRO A 197 -0.79 6.60 16.41
C PRO A 197 0.23 5.53 16.82
N ALA A 198 0.49 5.43 18.13
CA ALA A 198 1.49 4.56 18.74
C ALA A 198 0.86 3.50 19.67
N PHE A 199 -0.05 2.66 19.14
CA PHE A 199 -0.74 1.64 19.94
C PHE A 199 0.10 0.41 20.30
N VAL A 200 1.22 0.16 19.61
CA VAL A 200 2.12 -0.99 19.83
C VAL A 200 1.36 -2.30 20.15
N PRO A 201 0.41 -2.75 19.31
CA PRO A 201 -0.47 -3.86 19.67
C PRO A 201 0.30 -5.18 19.83
N SER A 202 -0.28 -6.12 20.58
CA SER A 202 0.24 -7.47 20.75
C SER A 202 -0.85 -8.52 20.58
N GLY A 203 -0.54 -9.66 19.96
CA GLY A 203 -1.45 -10.78 19.82
C GLY A 203 -1.03 -11.77 18.73
N VAL A 204 -1.87 -12.76 18.45
CA VAL A 204 -1.68 -13.64 17.29
C VAL A 204 -2.42 -13.01 16.12
N TYR A 205 -1.76 -12.08 15.43
CA TYR A 205 -2.40 -11.16 14.48
C TYR A 205 -2.81 -11.81 13.14
N LYS A 206 -2.31 -13.02 12.86
CA LYS A 206 -2.68 -13.84 11.71
C LYS A 206 -3.29 -15.17 12.17
N PRO A 207 -4.04 -15.88 11.31
CA PRO A 207 -4.63 -17.17 11.66
C PRO A 207 -3.60 -18.22 12.10
N ALA A 208 -4.06 -19.17 12.90
CA ALA A 208 -3.25 -20.27 13.41
C ALA A 208 -4.06 -21.58 13.41
N TYR A 209 -3.37 -22.72 13.27
CA TYR A 209 -4.01 -24.01 12.98
C TYR A 209 -3.31 -25.19 13.64
N PHE A 210 -4.09 -26.21 14.01
CA PHE A 210 -3.57 -27.58 14.05
C PHE A 210 -3.74 -28.24 12.69
N VAL A 211 -2.67 -28.82 12.16
CA VAL A 211 -2.68 -29.61 10.92
C VAL A 211 -2.35 -31.06 11.25
N THR A 212 -3.26 -31.97 10.94
CA THR A 212 -3.07 -33.41 11.19
C THR A 212 -2.73 -34.15 9.90
N LEU A 213 -1.66 -34.94 9.93
CA LEU A 213 -1.24 -35.82 8.85
C LEU A 213 -1.55 -37.26 9.20
N THR A 214 -1.88 -38.08 8.21
CA THR A 214 -2.35 -39.47 8.37
C THR A 214 -1.59 -40.42 7.46
N SER A 215 -1.67 -41.73 7.73
CA SER A 215 -1.02 -42.73 6.88
C SER A 215 -1.47 -42.63 5.41
N PRO A 216 -0.58 -42.96 4.45
CA PRO A 216 -0.94 -43.08 3.03
C PRO A 216 -2.20 -43.92 2.83
N SER A 217 -3.16 -43.41 2.06
CA SER A 217 -4.47 -44.05 1.88
C SER A 217 -4.85 -44.27 0.40
N GLY A 218 -4.06 -43.72 -0.54
CA GLY A 218 -4.29 -43.86 -1.98
C GLY A 218 -5.32 -42.87 -2.52
N GLY A 219 -5.41 -41.68 -1.93
CA GLY A 219 -6.42 -40.67 -2.23
C GLY A 219 -5.88 -39.46 -2.99
N LYS A 220 -6.78 -38.78 -3.72
CA LYS A 220 -6.51 -37.43 -4.25
C LYS A 220 -7.07 -36.39 -3.30
N GLN A 221 -6.27 -35.37 -3.04
CA GLN A 221 -6.66 -34.22 -2.24
C GLN A 221 -6.50 -32.94 -3.01
N THR A 222 -7.51 -32.11 -2.91
CA THR A 222 -7.42 -30.71 -3.29
C THR A 222 -7.24 -29.92 -2.00
N ILE A 223 -6.19 -29.10 -1.96
CA ILE A 223 -5.95 -28.14 -0.89
C ILE A 223 -6.06 -26.73 -1.50
N GLY A 224 -6.32 -25.74 -0.65
CA GLY A 224 -6.32 -24.33 -1.06
C GLY A 224 -4.96 -23.87 -1.60
N THR A 225 -4.91 -22.62 -2.03
CA THR A 225 -3.69 -21.93 -2.47
C THR A 225 -2.60 -21.95 -1.38
N PRO A 226 -1.33 -22.18 -1.73
CA PRO A 226 -0.24 -22.23 -0.76
C PRO A 226 0.43 -20.87 -0.51
N PRO A 227 1.10 -20.71 0.66
CA PRO A 227 1.03 -21.65 1.78
C PRO A 227 -0.36 -21.64 2.42
N ILE A 228 -0.80 -22.81 2.89
CA ILE A 228 -2.22 -23.15 3.14
C ILE A 228 -2.84 -22.21 4.17
N SER A 229 -3.64 -21.21 3.78
CA SER A 229 -4.70 -20.77 4.71
C SER A 229 -5.88 -21.73 4.51
N PRO A 230 -6.15 -22.61 5.47
CA PRO A 230 -7.11 -23.72 5.37
C PRO A 230 -8.58 -23.27 5.46
N ALA A 231 -8.87 -21.99 5.28
CA ALA A 231 -10.21 -21.40 5.42
C ALA A 231 -11.19 -21.76 4.27
N VAL A 232 -10.83 -22.68 3.37
CA VAL A 232 -11.76 -23.12 2.31
C VAL A 232 -12.55 -24.33 2.81
N ASP A 233 -13.82 -24.09 3.11
CA ASP A 233 -14.84 -24.96 3.72
C ASP A 233 -15.23 -26.21 2.89
N GLU A 234 -14.35 -26.72 2.03
CA GLU A 234 -14.61 -27.90 1.20
C GLU A 234 -13.54 -28.97 1.40
N ALA A 235 -13.89 -29.98 2.20
CA ALA A 235 -13.44 -31.36 2.05
C ALA A 235 -11.94 -31.60 1.79
N THR A 236 -11.05 -31.07 2.65
CA THR A 236 -9.68 -31.62 2.72
C THR A 236 -9.75 -32.98 3.40
N GLY A 237 -9.46 -34.05 2.64
CA GLY A 237 -9.43 -35.42 3.15
C GLY A 237 -8.19 -35.71 4.00
N PRO A 238 -8.03 -36.95 4.50
CA PRO A 238 -6.86 -37.37 5.27
C PRO A 238 -5.55 -37.41 4.47
N SER A 239 -4.64 -36.44 4.70
CA SER A 239 -3.40 -36.26 3.91
C SER A 239 -2.17 -36.85 4.61
N PRO A 240 -1.22 -37.48 3.89
CA PRO A 240 0.08 -37.82 4.44
C PRO A 240 1.12 -36.67 4.38
N VAL A 241 0.78 -35.55 3.75
CA VAL A 241 1.68 -34.40 3.59
C VAL A 241 0.97 -33.05 3.79
N PHE A 242 1.76 -32.02 4.11
CA PHE A 242 1.34 -30.62 4.20
C PHE A 242 2.33 -29.74 3.42
N ILE A 243 1.80 -28.86 2.56
CA ILE A 243 2.59 -27.86 1.83
C ILE A 243 2.67 -26.61 2.71
N GLU A 244 3.78 -26.45 3.41
CA GLU A 244 3.94 -25.34 4.36
C GLU A 244 4.46 -24.06 3.71
N GLU A 245 5.17 -24.18 2.58
CA GLU A 245 5.72 -23.07 1.81
C GLU A 245 5.64 -23.36 0.31
N SER A 246 5.49 -22.31 -0.49
CA SER A 246 5.57 -22.38 -1.94
C SER A 246 6.19 -21.12 -2.51
N SER A 247 7.02 -21.29 -3.53
CA SER A 247 7.55 -20.21 -4.36
C SER A 247 7.25 -20.50 -5.82
N ILE A 248 6.66 -19.55 -6.53
CA ILE A 248 6.40 -19.63 -7.97
C ILE A 248 7.03 -18.39 -8.59
N ASP A 249 8.03 -18.60 -9.44
CA ASP A 249 8.76 -17.53 -10.10
C ASP A 249 8.70 -17.74 -11.62
N ILE A 250 8.26 -16.73 -12.37
CA ILE A 250 8.07 -16.78 -13.82
C ILE A 250 8.95 -15.72 -14.46
N TYR A 251 9.95 -16.15 -15.22
CA TYR A 251 10.97 -15.29 -15.82
C TYR A 251 11.37 -15.76 -17.22
N LYS A 252 12.16 -14.97 -17.94
CA LYS A 252 12.71 -15.31 -19.26
C LYS A 252 13.95 -16.18 -19.13
N LEU A 253 14.13 -17.15 -20.02
CA LEU A 253 15.31 -18.01 -20.02
C LEU A 253 16.61 -17.18 -20.11
N GLY A 254 17.44 -17.27 -19.07
CA GLY A 254 18.71 -16.54 -18.95
C GLY A 254 18.59 -15.16 -18.28
N GLU A 255 17.40 -14.76 -17.84
CA GLU A 255 17.18 -13.59 -17.00
C GLU A 255 17.71 -13.83 -15.57
N SER A 256 18.18 -12.75 -14.97
CA SER A 256 18.49 -12.63 -13.55
C SER A 256 18.25 -11.19 -13.13
N PHE A 257 18.41 -10.90 -11.84
CA PHE A 257 18.34 -9.54 -11.32
C PHE A 257 19.34 -8.57 -12.01
N SER A 258 20.50 -9.08 -12.46
CA SER A 258 21.57 -8.31 -13.09
C SER A 258 21.58 -8.40 -14.63
N VAL A 259 20.83 -9.34 -15.22
CA VAL A 259 20.83 -9.59 -16.66
C VAL A 259 19.46 -9.29 -17.24
N ALA A 260 19.40 -8.28 -18.11
CA ALA A 260 18.18 -7.87 -18.78
C ALA A 260 17.49 -9.04 -19.50
N PRO A 261 16.15 -9.14 -19.43
CA PRO A 261 15.41 -10.20 -20.10
C PRO A 261 15.58 -10.12 -21.62
N ARG A 262 15.84 -11.26 -22.24
CA ARG A 262 15.68 -11.41 -23.69
C ARG A 262 14.22 -11.67 -24.00
N GLU A 263 13.51 -10.64 -24.45
CA GLU A 263 12.06 -10.67 -24.55
C GLU A 263 11.50 -11.79 -25.46
N ASN A 264 12.26 -12.25 -26.45
CA ASN A 264 11.87 -13.36 -27.33
C ASN A 264 12.28 -14.75 -26.81
N ALA A 265 12.93 -14.84 -25.65
CA ALA A 265 13.30 -16.11 -25.04
C ALA A 265 12.07 -16.80 -24.42
N ASP A 266 12.13 -18.13 -24.34
CA ASP A 266 11.11 -18.93 -23.68
C ASP A 266 10.95 -18.53 -22.21
N TRP A 267 9.74 -18.70 -21.68
CA TRP A 267 9.45 -18.53 -20.27
C TRP A 267 9.94 -19.73 -19.48
N VAL A 268 10.41 -19.49 -18.27
CA VAL A 268 10.68 -20.50 -17.26
C VAL A 268 9.67 -20.31 -16.13
N VAL A 269 8.82 -21.31 -15.92
CA VAL A 269 7.93 -21.39 -14.75
C VAL A 269 8.62 -22.26 -13.72
N ASN A 270 9.15 -21.62 -12.69
CA ASN A 270 9.86 -22.25 -11.59
C ASN A 270 8.94 -22.43 -10.39
N VAL A 271 8.74 -23.66 -9.93
CA VAL A 271 7.89 -23.99 -8.78
C VAL A 271 8.70 -24.77 -7.75
N THR A 272 8.77 -24.23 -6.54
CA THR A 272 9.41 -24.85 -5.38
C THR A 272 8.38 -24.99 -4.25
N LEU A 273 8.30 -26.17 -3.62
CA LEU A 273 7.39 -26.47 -2.52
C LEU A 273 8.17 -26.99 -1.31
N GLY A 274 7.87 -26.45 -0.13
CA GLY A 274 8.29 -27.00 1.16
C GLY A 274 7.22 -27.94 1.69
N VAL A 275 7.59 -29.20 1.94
CA VAL A 275 6.64 -30.27 2.24
C VAL A 275 6.98 -30.96 3.57
N GLN A 276 6.04 -30.92 4.50
CA GLN A 276 6.04 -31.73 5.72
C GLN A 276 5.39 -33.08 5.43
N SER A 277 5.96 -34.18 5.91
CA SER A 277 5.40 -35.51 5.71
C SER A 277 5.44 -36.38 6.96
N CYS A 278 4.46 -37.29 7.09
CA CYS A 278 4.45 -38.32 8.12
C CYS A 278 4.84 -39.72 7.61
N ALA A 279 5.29 -39.85 6.35
CA ALA A 279 5.65 -41.13 5.74
C ALA A 279 6.72 -40.97 4.66
N ASP A 280 7.44 -42.05 4.36
CA ASP A 280 8.40 -42.08 3.25
C ASP A 280 7.73 -42.39 1.91
N PHE A 281 8.13 -41.63 0.88
CA PHE A 281 7.72 -41.79 -0.50
C PHE A 281 8.94 -41.96 -1.40
N GLN A 282 9.14 -43.17 -1.91
CA GLN A 282 10.30 -43.54 -2.75
C GLN A 282 10.28 -42.89 -4.14
N SER A 283 9.12 -42.38 -4.56
CA SER A 283 8.99 -41.68 -5.84
C SER A 283 7.92 -40.61 -5.72
N ALA A 284 8.25 -39.40 -6.14
CA ALA A 284 7.34 -38.28 -6.22
C ALA A 284 7.43 -37.62 -7.60
N SER A 285 6.32 -37.01 -8.04
CA SER A 285 6.31 -36.23 -9.27
C SER A 285 5.42 -35.01 -9.15
N LEU A 286 5.89 -33.88 -9.68
CA LEU A 286 5.17 -32.62 -9.69
C LEU A 286 4.57 -32.38 -11.08
N THR A 287 3.25 -32.25 -11.16
CA THR A 287 2.54 -31.91 -12.40
C THR A 287 2.11 -30.45 -12.35
N LEU A 288 2.53 -29.68 -13.35
CA LEU A 288 2.18 -28.27 -13.52
C LEU A 288 1.29 -28.13 -14.76
N ALA A 289 0.21 -27.37 -14.66
CA ALA A 289 -0.69 -27.13 -15.78
C ALA A 289 -1.25 -25.70 -15.78
N PHE A 290 -1.36 -25.12 -16.98
CA PHE A 290 -2.16 -23.94 -17.24
C PHE A 290 -3.33 -24.35 -18.14
N PRO A 291 -4.51 -24.64 -17.56
CA PRO A 291 -5.65 -25.14 -18.33
C PRO A 291 -6.07 -24.20 -19.47
N GLU A 292 -6.05 -22.89 -19.23
CA GLU A 292 -6.41 -21.85 -20.20
C GLU A 292 -5.46 -21.81 -21.40
N LEU A 293 -4.18 -22.17 -21.18
CA LEU A 293 -3.15 -22.27 -22.22
C LEU A 293 -3.07 -23.66 -22.85
N LYS A 294 -3.81 -24.65 -22.33
CA LYS A 294 -3.80 -26.06 -22.77
C LYS A 294 -2.42 -26.71 -22.72
N VAL A 295 -1.61 -26.31 -21.75
CA VAL A 295 -0.26 -26.86 -21.54
C VAL A 295 -0.19 -27.53 -20.17
N SER A 296 0.54 -28.65 -20.09
CA SER A 296 0.81 -29.38 -18.85
C SER A 296 2.10 -30.17 -18.97
N LYS A 297 2.82 -30.34 -17.86
CA LYS A 297 4.04 -31.16 -17.79
C LYS A 297 4.22 -31.77 -16.40
N THR A 298 4.64 -33.03 -16.37
CA THR A 298 4.99 -33.77 -15.14
C THR A 298 6.50 -33.93 -15.03
N PHE A 299 7.02 -33.66 -13.84
CA PHE A 299 8.44 -33.74 -13.48
C PHE A 299 8.64 -34.78 -12.40
N ASN A 300 9.64 -35.65 -12.55
CA ASN A 300 10.09 -36.46 -11.42
C ASN A 300 10.85 -35.55 -10.46
N VAL A 301 10.50 -35.61 -9.17
CA VAL A 301 11.15 -34.81 -8.12
C VAL A 301 11.80 -35.73 -7.10
N ALA A 302 12.58 -35.15 -6.18
CA ALA A 302 13.24 -35.90 -5.12
C ALA A 302 12.22 -36.70 -4.29
N SER A 303 12.68 -37.83 -3.74
CA SER A 303 11.93 -38.59 -2.75
C SER A 303 11.55 -37.71 -1.56
N ILE A 304 10.40 -37.97 -0.96
CA ILE A 304 9.94 -37.26 0.23
C ILE A 304 10.09 -38.21 1.41
N HIS A 305 10.76 -37.74 2.45
CA HIS A 305 11.00 -38.49 3.67
C HIS A 305 10.05 -38.06 4.77
N ALA A 306 9.74 -38.98 5.68
CA ALA A 306 9.03 -38.63 6.90
C ALA A 306 9.83 -37.57 7.66
N SER A 307 9.21 -36.42 7.93
CA SER A 307 9.86 -35.30 8.58
C SER A 307 10.18 -35.67 10.04
N PRO A 308 11.43 -35.49 10.51
CA PRO A 308 11.82 -35.85 11.88
C PRO A 308 10.99 -35.12 12.94
N ASN A 309 10.84 -35.74 14.11
CA ASN A 309 10.02 -35.22 15.21
C ASN A 309 10.68 -34.04 15.97
N ALA A 310 11.94 -33.67 15.70
CA ALA A 310 12.74 -32.84 16.61
C ALA A 310 13.66 -31.77 15.97
N SER A 311 13.48 -31.39 14.70
CA SER A 311 14.29 -30.32 14.08
C SER A 311 13.49 -29.42 13.14
N SER A 312 13.78 -28.12 13.17
CA SER A 312 13.33 -27.12 12.19
C SER A 312 13.73 -27.44 10.74
N ASP A 313 14.70 -28.34 10.54
CA ASP A 313 15.22 -28.73 9.21
C ASP A 313 14.46 -29.94 8.59
N GLY A 314 13.25 -30.24 9.09
CA GLY A 314 12.46 -31.39 8.65
C GLY A 314 11.70 -31.23 7.32
N THR A 315 11.82 -30.08 6.65
CA THR A 315 11.12 -29.74 5.42
C THR A 315 11.72 -30.46 4.21
N ASN A 316 10.88 -31.16 3.45
CA ASN A 316 11.27 -31.72 2.16
C ASN A 316 11.06 -30.67 1.07
N TRP A 317 12.14 -30.23 0.42
CA TRP A 317 12.07 -29.30 -0.70
C TRP A 317 11.96 -30.05 -2.03
N VAL A 318 10.87 -29.81 -2.75
CA VAL A 318 10.67 -30.32 -4.13
C VAL A 318 10.60 -29.16 -5.11
N HIS A 319 11.14 -29.37 -6.31
CA HIS A 319 11.35 -28.31 -7.29
C HIS A 319 11.10 -28.80 -8.71
N ALA A 320 10.52 -27.94 -9.56
CA ALA A 320 10.44 -28.14 -10.99
C ALA A 320 10.58 -26.82 -11.76
N ALA A 321 11.36 -26.84 -12.84
CA ALA A 321 11.50 -25.73 -13.78
C ALA A 321 10.93 -26.13 -15.15
N TRP A 322 9.92 -25.40 -15.61
CA TRP A 322 9.22 -25.67 -16.86
C TRP A 322 9.45 -24.58 -17.90
N GLN A 323 10.11 -24.94 -19.00
CA GLN A 323 10.21 -24.07 -20.17
C GLN A 323 8.91 -24.10 -21.00
N ILE A 324 8.35 -22.91 -21.27
CA ILE A 324 7.17 -22.69 -22.11
C ILE A 324 7.55 -21.68 -23.21
N PRO A 325 7.32 -21.99 -24.51
CA PRO A 325 7.59 -21.05 -25.59
C PRO A 325 6.94 -19.67 -25.40
N ASP A 326 7.67 -18.59 -25.71
CA ASP A 326 7.17 -17.20 -25.57
C ASP A 326 5.85 -16.95 -26.31
N SER A 327 5.65 -17.64 -27.43
CA SER A 327 4.46 -17.48 -28.28
C SER A 327 3.16 -18.05 -27.68
N ILE A 328 3.21 -18.72 -26.52
CA ILE A 328 2.04 -19.37 -25.91
C ILE A 328 1.25 -18.42 -25.00
N PRO A 329 1.83 -17.84 -23.93
CA PRO A 329 1.09 -16.95 -23.05
C PRO A 329 0.97 -15.54 -23.63
N LYS A 330 -0.18 -14.89 -23.40
CA LYS A 330 -0.26 -13.43 -23.50
C LYS A 330 0.36 -12.82 -22.25
N ARG A 331 0.97 -11.64 -22.41
CA ARG A 331 1.66 -10.97 -21.32
C ARG A 331 0.70 -10.16 -20.45
N TRP A 332 0.99 -10.12 -19.15
CA TRP A 332 0.36 -9.20 -18.21
C TRP A 332 0.95 -7.79 -18.38
N TYR A 333 0.11 -6.77 -18.30
CA TYR A 333 0.48 -5.35 -18.30
C TYR A 333 -0.32 -4.60 -17.24
N PRO A 334 0.21 -3.48 -16.72
CA PRO A 334 -0.58 -2.51 -15.97
C PRO A 334 -1.80 -2.03 -16.77
N HIS A 335 -2.89 -1.68 -16.10
CA HIS A 335 -4.20 -1.41 -16.73
C HIS A 335 -4.17 -0.26 -17.75
N ASN A 336 -3.28 0.71 -17.55
CA ASN A 336 -3.14 1.87 -18.42
C ASN A 336 -2.17 1.60 -19.60
N LEU A 337 -1.48 0.45 -19.64
CA LEU A 337 -0.51 0.06 -20.67
C LEU A 337 -0.94 -1.18 -21.46
N GLY A 338 -1.94 -1.92 -20.98
CA GLY A 338 -2.44 -3.11 -21.65
C GLY A 338 -3.46 -3.86 -20.80
N THR A 339 -3.57 -5.18 -21.04
CA THR A 339 -4.48 -6.03 -20.27
C THR A 339 -3.73 -6.72 -19.13
N PRO A 340 -4.24 -6.71 -17.89
CA PRO A 340 -3.70 -7.50 -16.79
C PRO A 340 -4.06 -8.98 -16.97
N GLN A 341 -3.48 -9.63 -17.98
CA GLN A 341 -3.77 -11.02 -18.32
C GLN A 341 -3.23 -11.97 -17.25
N LEU A 342 -4.11 -12.80 -16.71
CA LEU A 342 -3.79 -13.76 -15.66
C LEU A 342 -4.22 -15.17 -16.08
N TYR A 343 -3.61 -16.17 -15.43
CA TYR A 343 -3.83 -17.58 -15.69
C TYR A 343 -3.84 -18.36 -14.38
N ASN A 344 -4.63 -19.44 -14.33
CA ASN A 344 -4.58 -20.38 -13.23
C ASN A 344 -3.45 -21.39 -13.46
N LEU A 345 -2.50 -21.43 -12.53
CA LEU A 345 -1.51 -22.50 -12.41
C LEU A 345 -2.05 -23.57 -11.47
N SER A 346 -2.39 -24.74 -12.03
CA SER A 346 -2.67 -25.94 -11.24
C SER A 346 -1.39 -26.71 -10.97
N VAL A 347 -1.12 -26.98 -9.70
CA VAL A 347 0.06 -27.71 -9.21
C VAL A 347 -0.43 -28.98 -8.53
N THR A 348 0.13 -30.13 -8.90
CA THR A 348 -0.22 -31.43 -8.30
C THR A 348 1.03 -32.22 -7.95
N LEU A 349 1.26 -32.42 -6.65
CA LEU A 349 2.29 -33.30 -6.12
C LEU A 349 1.72 -34.72 -6.02
N ASN A 350 2.23 -35.64 -6.82
CA ASN A 350 1.86 -37.06 -6.77
C ASN A 350 2.93 -37.82 -6.00
N LEU A 351 2.50 -38.69 -5.10
CA LEU A 351 3.31 -39.41 -4.14
C LEU A 351 3.06 -40.91 -4.29
N ARG A 352 4.12 -41.71 -4.40
CA ARG A 352 4.01 -43.17 -4.48
C ARG A 352 4.67 -43.85 -3.30
N SER A 353 3.88 -44.61 -2.53
CA SER A 353 4.37 -45.51 -1.50
C SER A 353 4.19 -46.96 -1.98
N ASN A 354 5.32 -47.67 -2.18
CA ASN A 354 5.36 -48.97 -2.85
C ASN A 354 4.68 -48.97 -4.24
N ALA A 355 4.58 -50.12 -4.91
CA ALA A 355 4.08 -50.20 -6.30
C ALA A 355 2.54 -50.02 -6.48
N ARG A 356 1.78 -49.71 -5.41
CA ARG A 356 0.29 -49.76 -5.45
C ARG A 356 -0.45 -48.54 -4.87
N THR A 357 0.15 -47.75 -3.97
CA THR A 357 -0.55 -46.63 -3.33
C THR A 357 -0.06 -45.31 -3.91
N VAL A 358 -0.98 -44.55 -4.54
CA VAL A 358 -0.70 -43.22 -5.09
C VAL A 358 -1.55 -42.20 -4.33
N ASP A 359 -0.91 -41.37 -3.52
CA ASP A 359 -1.55 -40.19 -2.94
C ASP A 359 -1.23 -38.97 -3.82
N SER A 360 -2.10 -37.97 -3.82
CA SER A 360 -1.80 -36.70 -4.50
C SER A 360 -2.38 -35.51 -3.76
N VAL A 361 -1.64 -34.40 -3.79
CA VAL A 361 -2.04 -33.11 -3.24
C VAL A 361 -1.99 -32.07 -4.35
N SER A 362 -3.11 -31.40 -4.58
CA SER A 362 -3.27 -30.42 -5.65
C SER A 362 -3.72 -29.07 -5.10
N PHE A 363 -3.21 -27.98 -5.66
CA PHE A 363 -3.76 -26.63 -5.49
C PHE A 363 -3.79 -25.90 -6.82
N THR A 364 -4.58 -24.83 -6.89
CA THR A 364 -4.59 -23.90 -8.03
C THR A 364 -4.35 -22.49 -7.51
N THR A 365 -3.51 -21.74 -8.21
CA THR A 365 -3.20 -20.35 -7.89
C THR A 365 -3.18 -19.49 -9.15
N ARG A 366 -3.61 -18.23 -9.03
CA ARG A 366 -3.54 -17.27 -10.14
C ARG A 366 -2.13 -16.65 -10.23
N THR A 367 -1.65 -16.42 -11.45
CA THR A 367 -0.37 -15.77 -11.76
C THR A 367 -0.40 -15.18 -13.17
N GLY A 368 0.66 -14.51 -13.63
CA GLY A 368 0.76 -13.90 -14.96
C GLY A 368 2.17 -13.96 -15.53
N PHE A 369 2.29 -13.79 -16.85
CA PHE A 369 3.57 -13.77 -17.56
C PHE A 369 3.96 -12.34 -17.87
N ARG A 370 5.03 -11.83 -17.27
CA ARG A 370 5.57 -10.49 -17.53
C ARG A 370 7.05 -10.43 -17.19
N THR A 371 7.79 -9.53 -17.83
CA THR A 371 9.11 -9.10 -17.34
C THR A 371 8.97 -7.71 -16.72
N ILE A 372 9.58 -7.49 -15.55
CA ILE A 372 9.75 -6.17 -14.94
C ILE A 372 11.24 -5.99 -14.66
N GLN A 373 11.82 -4.89 -15.14
CA GLN A 373 13.23 -4.60 -14.97
C GLN A 373 13.40 -3.19 -14.45
N LEU A 374 14.21 -3.01 -13.41
CA LEU A 374 14.73 -1.70 -13.01
C LEU A 374 16.03 -1.42 -13.77
N VAL A 375 16.04 -0.42 -14.63
CA VAL A 375 17.20 -0.05 -15.46
C VAL A 375 18.07 0.95 -14.69
N GLN A 376 19.29 0.54 -14.37
CA GLN A 376 20.28 1.33 -13.61
C GLN A 376 21.59 1.55 -14.38
N SER A 377 21.64 1.22 -15.67
CA SER A 377 22.84 1.38 -16.50
C SER A 377 23.11 2.86 -16.81
N GLY A 378 24.39 3.20 -17.04
CA GLY A 378 24.80 4.51 -17.55
C GLY A 378 24.13 4.90 -18.87
N TYR A 379 23.83 6.18 -19.04
CA TYR A 379 23.42 6.71 -20.34
C TYR A 379 24.59 6.66 -21.33
N THR A 380 24.28 6.27 -22.58
CA THR A 380 25.28 6.25 -23.65
C THR A 380 25.64 7.67 -24.10
N ASP A 381 26.85 7.86 -24.64
CA ASP A 381 27.28 9.15 -25.22
C ASP A 381 26.27 9.72 -26.22
N LYS A 382 25.61 8.84 -26.99
CA LYS A 382 24.57 9.24 -27.95
C LYS A 382 23.34 9.83 -27.26
N GLN A 383 22.92 9.26 -26.13
CA GLN A 383 21.79 9.79 -25.35
C GLN A 383 22.16 11.12 -24.70
N VAL A 384 23.39 11.24 -24.21
CA VAL A 384 23.89 12.51 -23.64
C VAL A 384 23.95 13.61 -24.68
N GLN A 385 24.46 13.31 -25.88
CA GLN A 385 24.46 14.24 -27.02
C GLN A 385 23.04 14.60 -27.49
N ALA A 386 22.05 13.75 -27.25
CA ALA A 386 20.64 14.01 -27.54
C ALA A 386 19.94 14.86 -26.47
N GLY A 387 20.65 15.28 -25.42
CA GLY A 387 20.17 16.22 -24.41
C GLY A 387 19.87 15.61 -23.05
N VAL A 388 20.08 14.30 -22.85
CA VAL A 388 19.98 13.67 -21.52
C VAL A 388 21.21 14.05 -20.68
N THR A 389 21.02 14.47 -19.44
CA THR A 389 22.11 14.71 -18.50
C THR A 389 22.83 13.39 -18.22
N ALA A 390 24.17 13.40 -18.20
CA ALA A 390 24.99 12.22 -17.94
C ALA A 390 24.73 11.61 -16.54
N GLY A 391 25.22 10.40 -16.32
CA GLY A 391 24.95 9.56 -15.14
C GLY A 391 24.17 8.30 -15.51
N ASP A 392 23.43 7.75 -14.55
CA ASP A 392 22.72 6.47 -14.71
C ASP A 392 21.22 6.65 -14.91
N ASN A 393 20.62 5.62 -15.52
CA ASN A 393 19.19 5.45 -15.57
C ASN A 393 18.63 5.13 -14.18
N TRP A 394 17.35 5.44 -13.97
CA TRP A 394 16.54 4.87 -12.89
C TRP A 394 15.08 4.85 -13.32
N HIS A 395 14.64 3.77 -13.95
CA HIS A 395 13.26 3.62 -14.39
C HIS A 395 12.90 2.14 -14.58
N PHE A 396 11.60 1.88 -14.72
CA PHE A 396 11.10 0.53 -14.95
C PHE A 396 10.80 0.26 -16.43
N ASN A 397 11.16 -0.94 -16.88
CA ASN A 397 10.67 -1.53 -18.11
C ASN A 397 9.67 -2.64 -17.81
N ILE A 398 8.48 -2.57 -18.41
CA ILE A 398 7.51 -3.67 -18.45
C ILE A 398 7.56 -4.33 -19.82
N ASN A 399 7.82 -5.64 -19.89
CA ASN A 399 7.87 -6.38 -21.16
C ASN A 399 8.83 -5.75 -22.19
N GLY A 400 9.98 -5.26 -21.72
CA GLY A 400 11.02 -4.63 -22.54
C GLY A 400 10.76 -3.18 -22.93
N LYS A 401 9.74 -2.51 -22.37
CA LYS A 401 9.39 -1.12 -22.68
C LYS A 401 9.38 -0.24 -21.44
N ALA A 402 10.08 0.89 -21.52
CA ALA A 402 10.01 1.93 -20.50
C ALA A 402 8.59 2.48 -20.40
N PHE A 403 8.17 2.85 -19.20
CA PHE A 403 6.90 3.53 -18.97
C PHE A 403 7.06 4.55 -17.84
N TYR A 404 6.13 5.51 -17.79
CA TYR A 404 6.11 6.46 -16.69
C TYR A 404 5.36 5.86 -15.50
N ALA A 405 6.04 5.68 -14.37
CA ALA A 405 5.40 5.23 -13.13
C ALA A 405 4.59 6.36 -12.49
N LEU A 406 3.28 6.17 -12.39
CA LEU A 406 2.34 7.16 -11.83
C LEU A 406 1.69 6.54 -10.61
N GLY A 407 1.79 7.21 -9.46
CA GLY A 407 1.36 6.55 -8.25
C GLY A 407 1.43 7.34 -6.96
N THR A 408 1.29 6.57 -5.88
CA THR A 408 1.31 7.01 -4.49
C THR A 408 1.98 5.95 -3.62
N ASN A 409 2.28 6.32 -2.39
CA ASN A 409 2.80 5.43 -1.36
C ASN A 409 1.66 4.89 -0.50
N ILE A 410 1.64 3.58 -0.24
CA ILE A 410 0.62 2.91 0.57
C ILE A 410 1.19 2.52 1.92
N ILE A 411 0.45 2.82 2.98
CA ILE A 411 0.80 2.55 4.38
C ILE A 411 -0.20 1.53 4.97
N PRO A 412 0.01 1.01 6.20
CA PRO A 412 -0.98 0.16 6.84
C PRO A 412 -2.37 0.82 6.89
N PHE A 413 -3.42 0.00 6.71
CA PHE A 413 -4.80 0.48 6.62
C PHE A 413 -5.47 0.74 7.97
N ASP A 414 -4.94 0.13 9.03
CA ASP A 414 -5.44 0.21 10.39
C ASP A 414 -4.27 -0.12 11.35
N PRO A 415 -4.20 0.47 12.56
CA PRO A 415 -3.17 0.11 13.54
C PRO A 415 -3.28 -1.34 14.01
N PHE A 416 -4.45 -1.96 13.87
CA PHE A 416 -4.74 -3.33 14.24
C PHE A 416 -4.98 -4.16 12.99
N TYR A 417 -3.91 -4.79 12.47
CA TYR A 417 -3.94 -5.63 11.27
C TYR A 417 -5.13 -6.62 11.27
N ALA A 418 -5.42 -7.22 12.43
CA ALA A 418 -6.44 -8.26 12.56
C ALA A 418 -7.87 -7.80 12.21
N ARG A 419 -8.17 -6.49 12.23
CA ARG A 419 -9.50 -5.96 11.84
C ARG A 419 -9.56 -5.32 10.46
N THR A 420 -8.45 -5.31 9.71
CA THR A 420 -8.43 -4.83 8.32
C THR A 420 -9.28 -5.77 7.44
N THR A 421 -10.12 -5.21 6.57
CA THR A 421 -11.02 -5.99 5.70
C THR A 421 -10.59 -5.93 4.25
N THR A 422 -10.92 -6.97 3.47
CA THR A 422 -10.69 -6.98 2.01
C THR A 422 -11.43 -5.84 1.31
N ASP A 423 -12.62 -5.46 1.76
CA ASP A 423 -13.41 -4.42 1.10
C ASP A 423 -12.78 -3.03 1.26
N SER A 424 -12.16 -2.72 2.41
CA SER A 424 -11.47 -1.45 2.61
C SER A 424 -10.22 -1.37 1.74
N VAL A 425 -9.42 -2.42 1.71
CA VAL A 425 -8.23 -2.52 0.85
C VAL A 425 -8.60 -2.44 -0.63
N ARG A 426 -9.61 -3.19 -1.06
CA ARG A 426 -10.11 -3.17 -2.44
C ARG A 426 -10.51 -1.76 -2.87
N TRP A 427 -11.24 -1.04 -2.03
CA TRP A 427 -11.66 0.32 -2.34
C TRP A 427 -10.48 1.27 -2.55
N VAL A 428 -9.44 1.19 -1.70
CA VAL A 428 -8.23 2.01 -1.85
C VAL A 428 -7.51 1.69 -3.15
N LEU A 429 -7.36 0.40 -3.50
CA LEU A 429 -6.71 -0.03 -4.73
C LEU A 429 -7.51 0.34 -5.99
N GLU A 430 -8.83 0.19 -5.97
CA GLU A 430 -9.72 0.64 -7.04
C GLU A 430 -9.69 2.16 -7.19
N SER A 431 -9.54 2.90 -6.08
CA SER A 431 -9.40 4.34 -6.10
C SER A 431 -8.09 4.80 -6.73
N ALA A 432 -6.99 4.07 -6.52
CA ALA A 432 -5.73 4.31 -7.23
C ALA A 432 -5.90 4.12 -8.75
N VAL A 433 -6.56 3.04 -9.17
CA VAL A 433 -6.83 2.77 -10.60
C VAL A 433 -7.74 3.84 -11.21
N LYS A 434 -8.80 4.24 -10.52
CA LYS A 434 -9.72 5.31 -10.94
C LYS A 434 -9.03 6.66 -11.11
N SER A 435 -7.93 6.90 -10.40
CA SER A 435 -7.10 8.11 -10.54
C SER A 435 -5.96 7.96 -11.55
N GLY A 436 -5.90 6.87 -12.32
CA GLY A 436 -4.91 6.68 -13.39
C GLY A 436 -3.56 6.12 -12.91
N GLN A 437 -3.42 5.80 -11.63
CA GLN A 437 -2.18 5.25 -11.07
C GLN A 437 -1.89 3.86 -11.62
N ASN A 438 -0.63 3.56 -11.88
CA ASN A 438 -0.15 2.28 -12.40
C ASN A 438 0.88 1.60 -11.50
N MET A 439 1.33 2.29 -10.44
CA MET A 439 2.25 1.77 -9.45
C MET A 439 1.89 2.30 -8.06
N LEU A 440 1.99 1.45 -7.05
CA LEU A 440 1.97 1.82 -5.63
C LEU A 440 3.27 1.37 -5.00
N ARG A 441 3.82 2.20 -4.12
CA ARG A 441 4.95 1.82 -3.27
C ARG A 441 4.45 1.37 -1.90
N VAL A 442 4.64 0.09 -1.58
CA VAL A 442 4.32 -0.55 -0.30
C VAL A 442 5.43 -0.25 0.69
N TRP A 443 5.22 0.79 1.49
CA TRP A 443 6.24 1.41 2.34
C TRP A 443 6.77 0.48 3.46
N GLY A 444 8.09 0.50 3.65
CA GLY A 444 8.86 -0.43 4.48
C GLY A 444 8.78 -0.24 6.00
N GLY A 445 8.10 0.78 6.53
CA GLY A 445 7.83 0.83 7.97
C GLY A 445 6.48 0.21 8.37
N GLY A 446 5.73 -0.29 7.37
CA GLY A 446 4.46 -1.00 7.55
C GLY A 446 4.66 -2.49 7.74
N THR A 447 3.90 -3.29 6.98
CA THR A 447 3.93 -4.76 7.02
C THR A 447 4.03 -5.35 5.62
N TYR A 448 4.53 -6.59 5.49
CA TYR A 448 4.41 -7.34 4.25
C TYR A 448 2.94 -7.58 3.93
N GLN A 449 2.47 -6.98 2.84
CA GLN A 449 1.07 -7.09 2.42
C GLN A 449 0.70 -8.55 2.10
N PRO A 450 -0.50 -9.01 2.49
CA PRO A 450 -0.92 -10.39 2.25
C PRO A 450 -1.25 -10.60 0.79
N SER A 451 -1.07 -11.83 0.32
CA SER A 451 -1.44 -12.13 -1.05
C SER A 451 -2.94 -12.29 -1.26
N HIS A 452 -3.61 -12.99 -0.35
CA HIS A 452 -5.06 -13.29 -0.32
C HIS A 452 -5.37 -13.92 1.06
N PRO A 453 -6.59 -13.81 1.63
CA PRO A 453 -6.91 -14.46 2.91
C PRO A 453 -6.72 -15.99 2.92
N SER A 454 -6.82 -16.62 1.74
CA SER A 454 -6.57 -18.05 1.56
C SER A 454 -5.09 -18.42 1.42
N VAL A 455 -4.16 -17.47 1.54
CA VAL A 455 -2.71 -17.67 1.35
C VAL A 455 -1.93 -17.11 2.53
N ALA A 456 -1.09 -17.95 3.14
CA ALA A 456 -0.17 -17.56 4.22
C ALA A 456 -0.83 -16.85 5.41
N GLY A 457 -2.12 -17.12 5.67
CA GLY A 457 -2.85 -16.51 6.76
C GLY A 457 -2.99 -14.98 6.66
N GLY A 458 -3.18 -14.42 5.45
CA GLY A 458 -3.66 -13.04 5.34
C GLY A 458 -5.07 -12.88 5.96
N VAL A 459 -5.37 -11.70 6.51
CA VAL A 459 -6.75 -11.37 6.97
C VAL A 459 -7.53 -10.52 5.95
N TYR A 460 -6.84 -10.04 4.91
CA TYR A 460 -7.40 -9.34 3.76
C TYR A 460 -6.64 -9.70 2.47
N ASP A 461 -7.15 -9.25 1.32
CA ASP A 461 -6.55 -9.44 0.00
C ASP A 461 -5.86 -8.17 -0.50
N PHE A 462 -4.59 -8.26 -0.92
CA PHE A 462 -3.83 -7.14 -1.47
C PHE A 462 -3.22 -7.48 -2.83
N TYR A 463 -2.21 -8.37 -2.89
CA TYR A 463 -1.51 -8.60 -4.16
C TYR A 463 -2.40 -9.26 -5.21
N SER A 464 -3.38 -10.09 -4.84
CA SER A 464 -4.30 -10.68 -5.83
C SER A 464 -5.22 -9.60 -6.44
N ILE A 465 -5.60 -8.59 -5.65
CA ILE A 465 -6.30 -7.39 -6.15
C ILE A 465 -5.36 -6.58 -7.05
N CYS A 466 -4.11 -6.36 -6.66
CA CYS A 466 -3.14 -5.64 -7.49
C CYS A 466 -2.95 -6.31 -8.86
N ASP A 467 -2.80 -7.63 -8.88
CA ASP A 467 -2.72 -8.43 -10.10
C ASP A 467 -3.96 -8.24 -10.99
N GLU A 468 -5.15 -8.31 -10.38
CA GLU A 468 -6.45 -8.17 -11.05
C GLU A 468 -6.62 -6.81 -11.71
N LEU A 469 -6.34 -5.78 -10.93
CA LEU A 469 -6.56 -4.40 -11.31
C LEU A 469 -5.46 -3.87 -12.22
N GLY A 470 -4.36 -4.61 -12.39
CA GLY A 470 -3.25 -4.18 -13.23
C GLY A 470 -2.47 -3.02 -12.61
N ILE A 471 -2.21 -3.05 -11.31
CA ILE A 471 -1.40 -2.05 -10.61
C ILE A 471 -0.12 -2.70 -10.09
N LEU A 472 1.02 -2.08 -10.38
CA LEU A 472 2.32 -2.54 -9.90
C LEU A 472 2.47 -2.23 -8.41
N ALA A 473 3.11 -3.14 -7.67
CA ALA A 473 3.47 -2.96 -6.27
C ALA A 473 4.99 -2.96 -6.16
N TRP A 474 5.59 -1.79 -5.90
CA TRP A 474 6.96 -1.71 -5.41
C TRP A 474 6.93 -2.09 -3.94
N SER A 475 7.53 -3.23 -3.60
CA SER A 475 7.52 -3.78 -2.25
C SER A 475 8.81 -3.48 -1.50
N GLU A 476 8.71 -3.24 -0.20
CA GLU A 476 9.86 -3.01 0.67
C GLU A 476 9.97 -4.09 1.74
N LEU A 477 11.21 -4.41 2.12
CA LEU A 477 11.48 -5.14 3.35
C LEU A 477 11.25 -4.22 4.55
N ILE A 478 10.95 -4.79 5.72
CA ILE A 478 10.43 -4.00 6.85
C ILE A 478 11.55 -3.34 7.66
N PHE A 479 12.22 -2.36 7.04
CA PHE A 479 13.25 -1.51 7.62
C PHE A 479 12.96 -0.06 7.19
N SER A 480 12.90 0.88 8.12
CA SER A 480 12.47 2.25 7.78
C SER A 480 13.03 3.33 8.70
N ASP A 481 13.50 4.43 8.12
CA ASP A 481 13.90 5.69 8.76
C ASP A 481 14.74 5.49 10.05
N SER A 482 15.63 4.51 10.04
CA SER A 482 16.53 4.21 11.14
C SER A 482 17.70 3.40 10.64
N LEU A 483 18.84 3.57 11.30
CA LEU A 483 19.91 2.59 11.24
C LEU A 483 19.51 1.35 12.04
N TYR A 484 20.02 0.19 11.64
CA TYR A 484 19.73 -1.09 12.26
C TYR A 484 21.04 -1.76 12.66
N PRO A 485 21.14 -2.26 13.91
CA PRO A 485 22.35 -2.90 14.40
C PRO A 485 22.53 -4.27 13.78
N ILE A 486 23.78 -4.71 13.61
CA ILE A 486 24.09 -6.08 13.20
C ILE A 486 24.48 -6.93 14.41
N ASN A 487 23.70 -7.96 14.67
CA ASN A 487 24.07 -9.04 15.60
C ASN A 487 23.45 -10.37 15.15
N ASP A 488 24.09 -11.48 15.50
CA ASP A 488 23.69 -12.83 15.08
C ASP A 488 22.21 -13.12 15.38
N PHE A 489 21.73 -12.70 16.55
CA PHE A 489 20.36 -12.92 16.98
C PHE A 489 19.30 -12.21 16.11
N LEU A 490 19.56 -10.98 15.66
CA LEU A 490 18.68 -10.30 14.71
C LEU A 490 18.79 -10.93 13.32
N LEU A 491 20.00 -11.23 12.85
CA LEU A 491 20.21 -11.83 11.53
C LEU A 491 19.54 -13.21 11.40
N GLU A 492 19.65 -14.07 12.42
CA GLU A 492 18.98 -15.37 12.50
C GLU A 492 17.44 -15.25 12.43
N SER A 493 16.89 -14.11 12.85
CA SER A 493 15.46 -13.84 12.77
C SER A 493 15.05 -13.20 11.43
N ILE A 494 15.89 -12.33 10.86
CA ILE A 494 15.64 -11.62 9.60
C ILE A 494 15.71 -12.56 8.39
N GLU A 495 16.66 -13.49 8.36
CA GLU A 495 16.84 -14.41 7.23
C GLU A 495 15.54 -15.16 6.85
N PRO A 496 14.89 -15.89 7.78
CA PRO A 496 13.66 -16.60 7.46
C PRO A 496 12.49 -15.66 7.22
N GLU A 497 12.46 -14.48 7.85
CA GLU A 497 11.47 -13.44 7.54
C GLU A 497 11.52 -13.06 6.05
N VAL A 498 12.69 -12.66 5.57
CA VAL A 498 12.84 -12.13 4.21
C VAL A 498 12.59 -13.25 3.20
N ARG A 499 13.20 -14.42 3.42
CA ARG A 499 13.05 -15.57 2.52
C ARG A 499 11.59 -16.00 2.38
N GLN A 500 10.87 -16.14 3.49
CA GLN A 500 9.47 -16.56 3.45
C GLN A 500 8.57 -15.54 2.72
N ASN A 501 8.78 -14.25 2.95
CA ASN A 501 7.94 -13.22 2.34
C ASN A 501 8.23 -13.02 0.85
N VAL A 502 9.49 -13.12 0.40
CA VAL A 502 9.82 -13.12 -1.04
C VAL A 502 9.13 -14.29 -1.75
N ARG A 503 9.20 -15.50 -1.19
CA ARG A 503 8.52 -16.70 -1.75
C ARG A 503 7.01 -16.53 -1.89
N ARG A 504 6.36 -15.96 -0.86
CA ARG A 504 4.90 -15.71 -0.86
C ARG A 504 4.48 -14.75 -1.98
N VAL A 505 5.30 -13.74 -2.25
CA VAL A 505 4.96 -12.65 -3.19
C VAL A 505 5.35 -12.99 -4.64
N ASN A 506 6.39 -13.79 -4.89
CA ASN A 506 6.95 -14.04 -6.22
C ASN A 506 5.95 -14.46 -7.31
N ARG A 507 4.83 -15.09 -6.94
CA ARG A 507 3.79 -15.52 -7.89
C ARG A 507 3.03 -14.35 -8.53
N HIS A 508 3.10 -13.15 -7.94
CA HIS A 508 2.29 -12.00 -8.30
C HIS A 508 2.96 -11.17 -9.39
N PRO A 509 2.42 -11.11 -10.62
CA PRO A 509 2.95 -10.25 -11.67
C PRO A 509 2.93 -8.76 -11.32
N SER A 510 2.07 -8.34 -10.37
CA SER A 510 2.06 -6.97 -9.84
C SER A 510 3.32 -6.59 -9.07
N ASN A 511 4.02 -7.54 -8.43
CA ASN A 511 5.24 -7.21 -7.69
C ASN A 511 6.30 -6.65 -8.67
N ALA A 512 6.79 -5.45 -8.39
CA ALA A 512 7.62 -4.67 -9.31
C ALA A 512 9.07 -4.55 -8.85
N GLN A 513 9.31 -4.58 -7.54
CA GLN A 513 10.63 -4.40 -6.93
C GLN A 513 10.61 -4.88 -5.48
N TRP A 514 11.76 -5.34 -4.98
CA TRP A 514 12.07 -5.39 -3.56
C TRP A 514 13.09 -4.30 -3.21
N ALA A 515 12.73 -3.31 -2.40
CA ALA A 515 13.70 -2.41 -1.78
C ALA A 515 14.04 -2.88 -0.35
N GLY A 516 15.30 -2.79 0.05
CA GLY A 516 15.77 -3.28 1.34
C GLY A 516 15.25 -2.49 2.55
N GLY A 517 14.89 -1.22 2.36
CA GLY A 517 14.26 -0.40 3.41
C GLY A 517 13.96 1.02 2.94
N ASN A 518 13.44 1.86 3.83
CA ASN A 518 13.01 3.24 3.56
C ASN A 518 14.00 4.31 4.05
N GLU A 519 14.44 5.22 3.18
CA GLU A 519 15.26 6.44 3.46
C GLU A 519 16.65 6.23 4.11
N ILE A 520 17.02 4.99 4.39
CA ILE A 520 18.22 4.63 5.17
C ILE A 520 19.52 5.06 4.47
N GLU A 521 19.60 5.02 3.12
CA GLU A 521 20.81 5.49 2.41
C GLU A 521 21.05 6.98 2.67
N GLY A 522 20.00 7.81 2.66
CA GLY A 522 20.09 9.24 2.95
C GLY A 522 20.56 9.52 4.38
N ILE A 523 20.01 8.76 5.35
CA ILE A 523 20.42 8.81 6.76
C ILE A 523 21.91 8.48 6.89
N ILE A 524 22.35 7.36 6.33
CA ILE A 524 23.75 6.93 6.51
C ILE A 524 24.73 7.84 5.77
N ARG A 525 24.38 8.36 4.59
CA ARG A 525 25.22 9.34 3.87
C ARG A 525 25.42 10.63 4.65
N SER A 526 24.44 11.01 5.46
CA SER A 526 24.52 12.16 6.36
C SER A 526 25.26 11.83 7.67
N ALA A 527 24.98 10.68 8.27
CA ALA A 527 25.53 10.25 9.55
C ALA A 527 27.00 9.81 9.47
N ALA A 528 27.40 9.13 8.39
CA ALA A 528 28.74 8.60 8.21
C ALA A 528 29.86 9.65 8.32
N PRO A 529 29.76 10.84 7.71
CA PRO A 529 30.74 11.90 7.91
C PRO A 529 30.52 12.72 9.19
N ALA A 530 29.31 12.72 9.77
CA ALA A 530 28.95 13.60 10.89
C ALA A 530 29.21 13.00 12.28
N LEU A 531 29.15 11.66 12.41
CA LEU A 531 29.29 10.95 13.68
C LEU A 531 30.68 10.34 13.84
N ALA A 532 31.17 10.28 15.08
CA ALA A 532 32.47 9.68 15.39
C ALA A 532 32.57 8.19 14.97
N ASN A 533 31.46 7.45 15.11
CA ASN A 533 31.34 6.05 14.68
C ASN A 533 30.70 5.91 13.28
N GLY A 534 30.64 6.99 12.49
CA GLY A 534 29.92 7.01 11.22
C GLY A 534 30.38 5.93 10.21
N THR A 535 31.67 5.61 10.17
CA THR A 535 32.19 4.52 9.32
C THR A 535 31.70 3.14 9.76
N HIS A 536 31.52 2.91 11.07
CA HIS A 536 30.97 1.65 11.58
C HIS A 536 29.54 1.45 11.09
N TYR A 537 28.68 2.46 11.28
CA TYR A 537 27.29 2.43 10.79
C TYR A 537 27.20 2.27 9.27
N LEU A 538 28.17 2.82 8.52
CA LEU A 538 28.22 2.65 7.07
C LEU A 538 28.54 1.21 6.69
N ASN A 539 29.50 0.59 7.39
CA ASN A 539 29.84 -0.81 7.16
C ASN A 539 28.68 -1.74 7.52
N GLU A 540 27.95 -1.45 8.59
CA GLU A 540 26.73 -2.21 8.93
C GLU A 540 25.63 -2.03 7.89
N TYR A 541 25.42 -0.81 7.40
CA TYR A 541 24.49 -0.57 6.30
C TYR A 541 24.85 -1.41 5.07
N VAL A 542 26.10 -1.39 4.62
CA VAL A 542 26.56 -2.21 3.49
C VAL A 542 26.38 -3.70 3.80
N ALA A 543 26.81 -4.17 4.97
CA ALA A 543 26.71 -5.58 5.33
C ALA A 543 25.25 -6.07 5.37
N LEU A 544 24.32 -5.28 5.90
CA LEU A 544 22.91 -5.65 5.97
C LEU A 544 22.23 -5.59 4.59
N PHE A 545 22.29 -4.44 3.90
CA PHE A 545 21.50 -4.20 2.69
C PHE A 545 22.16 -4.74 1.41
N GLN A 546 23.50 -4.72 1.33
CA GLN A 546 24.23 -5.25 0.18
C GLN A 546 24.59 -6.73 0.36
N ASP A 547 25.19 -7.10 1.49
CA ASP A 547 25.85 -8.41 1.62
C ASP A 547 24.93 -9.50 2.22
N PHE A 548 23.88 -9.11 2.94
CA PHE A 548 22.96 -10.03 3.61
C PHE A 548 21.58 -10.11 2.93
N LEU A 549 20.87 -8.98 2.80
CA LEU A 549 19.50 -8.94 2.27
C LEU A 549 19.45 -9.22 0.76
N GLN A 550 20.35 -8.64 -0.03
CA GLN A 550 20.37 -8.81 -1.48
C GLN A 550 20.54 -10.28 -1.90
N PRO A 551 21.49 -11.07 -1.34
CA PRO A 551 21.62 -12.48 -1.70
C PRO A 551 20.41 -13.32 -1.27
N ILE A 552 19.77 -12.98 -0.14
CA ILE A 552 18.55 -13.69 0.31
C ILE A 552 17.43 -13.48 -0.72
N VAL A 553 17.14 -12.23 -1.09
CA VAL A 553 16.09 -11.91 -2.06
C VAL A 553 16.37 -12.54 -3.42
N THR A 554 17.57 -12.31 -3.97
CA THR A 554 17.93 -12.77 -5.33
C THR A 554 18.16 -14.28 -5.43
N SER A 555 18.32 -14.99 -4.31
CA SER A 555 18.30 -16.46 -4.28
C SER A 555 16.89 -17.03 -4.49
N GLU A 556 15.85 -16.26 -4.16
CA GLU A 556 14.45 -16.70 -4.23
C GLU A 556 13.74 -16.23 -5.50
N THR A 557 14.19 -15.13 -6.13
CA THR A 557 13.58 -14.57 -7.34
C THR A 557 14.58 -14.18 -8.40
N ARG A 558 14.22 -14.45 -9.67
CA ARG A 558 14.91 -13.95 -10.87
C ARG A 558 14.09 -12.91 -11.62
N SER A 559 12.80 -12.81 -11.36
CA SER A 559 11.85 -11.99 -12.14
C SER A 559 11.59 -10.60 -11.56
N VAL A 560 12.13 -10.28 -10.37
CA VAL A 560 11.90 -9.01 -9.67
C VAL A 560 13.24 -8.39 -9.27
N PRO A 561 13.49 -7.10 -9.57
CA PRO A 561 14.72 -6.42 -9.19
C PRO A 561 14.81 -6.14 -7.69
N TYR A 562 16.03 -5.93 -7.21
CA TYR A 562 16.35 -5.52 -5.85
C TYR A 562 17.04 -4.15 -5.82
N THR A 563 16.76 -3.35 -4.79
CA THR A 563 17.59 -2.21 -4.36
C THR A 563 17.81 -2.27 -2.87
N ASP A 564 18.88 -1.65 -2.39
CA ASP A 564 19.21 -1.47 -0.98
C ASP A 564 18.18 -0.64 -0.23
N CYS A 565 17.71 0.44 -0.84
CA CYS A 565 16.78 1.38 -0.22
C CYS A 565 15.73 1.93 -1.18
N SER A 566 14.73 2.61 -0.62
CA SER A 566 13.65 3.27 -1.31
C SER A 566 14.16 4.46 -2.13
N THR A 567 14.85 5.37 -1.45
CA THR A 567 15.59 6.49 -2.00
C THR A 567 17.07 6.13 -1.97
N THR A 568 17.69 6.07 -3.14
CA THR A 568 19.05 5.56 -3.32
C THR A 568 19.80 6.34 -4.39
N SER A 569 21.11 6.45 -4.23
CA SER A 569 22.01 7.01 -5.26
C SER A 569 22.26 6.00 -6.40
N GLY A 570 21.77 4.77 -6.27
CA GLY A 570 21.94 3.66 -7.20
C GLY A 570 23.21 2.87 -6.99
N VAL A 571 23.64 2.16 -8.04
CA VAL A 571 24.74 1.17 -7.96
C VAL A 571 25.91 1.54 -8.88
N LEU A 572 27.10 1.05 -8.55
CA LEU A 572 28.26 1.03 -9.45
C LEU A 572 28.24 -0.20 -10.36
N SER A 573 27.72 -1.31 -9.84
CA SER A 573 27.60 -2.58 -10.52
C SER A 573 26.40 -3.36 -9.98
N LEU A 574 25.73 -4.10 -10.86
CA LEU A 574 24.70 -5.07 -10.47
C LEU A 574 25.29 -6.47 -10.24
N ASP A 575 26.46 -6.80 -10.81
CA ASP A 575 27.12 -8.10 -10.61
C ASP A 575 28.66 -7.96 -10.67
N PRO A 576 29.37 -7.93 -9.52
CA PRO A 576 28.82 -8.00 -8.16
C PRO A 576 27.91 -6.80 -7.84
N TYR A 577 26.97 -6.96 -6.92
CA TYR A 577 26.08 -5.88 -6.48
C TYR A 577 26.87 -4.91 -5.59
N GLU A 578 27.14 -3.70 -6.09
CA GLU A 578 27.97 -2.70 -5.42
C GLU A 578 27.25 -1.36 -5.37
N LEU A 579 27.01 -0.85 -4.16
CA LEU A 579 26.33 0.42 -3.94
C LEU A 579 27.18 1.62 -4.39
N ARG A 580 26.53 2.63 -5.00
CA ARG A 580 27.17 3.88 -5.41
C ARG A 580 27.46 4.79 -4.22
N LEU A 581 26.50 4.90 -3.30
CA LEU A 581 26.58 5.82 -2.16
C LEU A 581 26.98 7.23 -2.63
N SER A 582 28.04 7.81 -2.06
CA SER A 582 28.53 9.14 -2.41
C SER A 582 29.49 9.17 -3.62
N ASN A 583 29.71 8.07 -4.33
CA ASN A 583 30.58 8.02 -5.51
C ASN A 583 29.88 8.57 -6.77
N ALA A 584 29.81 9.90 -6.87
CA ALA A 584 29.14 10.62 -7.94
C ALA A 584 30.08 11.57 -8.67
N THR A 585 29.85 11.75 -9.98
CA THR A 585 30.50 12.79 -10.78
C THR A 585 29.68 14.08 -10.74
N ALA A 586 30.33 15.23 -10.51
CA ALA A 586 29.64 16.51 -10.45
C ALA A 586 28.92 16.83 -11.77
N GLY A 587 27.63 17.17 -11.68
CA GLY A 587 26.78 17.48 -12.83
C GLY A 587 26.08 16.27 -13.46
N GLU A 588 26.40 15.05 -13.02
CA GLU A 588 25.68 13.83 -13.40
C GLU A 588 24.50 13.56 -12.43
N ILE A 589 23.49 12.84 -12.92
CA ILE A 589 22.30 12.47 -12.14
C ILE A 589 22.21 10.93 -12.07
N TYR A 590 22.05 10.41 -10.85
CA TYR A 590 21.94 8.98 -10.53
C TYR A 590 20.76 8.73 -9.61
N GLY A 591 20.29 7.48 -9.55
CA GLY A 591 19.31 7.08 -8.55
C GLY A 591 17.95 7.77 -8.68
N ASN A 592 17.22 7.79 -7.58
CA ASN A 592 15.95 8.49 -7.44
C ASN A 592 16.02 9.55 -6.31
N GLY A 593 14.90 10.18 -5.99
CA GLY A 593 14.88 11.24 -4.98
C GLY A 593 13.51 11.46 -4.35
N GLU A 594 13.56 12.19 -3.24
CA GLU A 594 12.41 12.60 -2.46
C GLU A 594 12.33 14.12 -2.32
N ARG A 595 11.15 14.64 -1.94
CA ARG A 595 10.99 16.06 -1.63
C ARG A 595 9.93 16.33 -0.57
N TYR A 596 10.39 16.88 0.55
CA TYR A 596 9.54 17.52 1.55
C TYR A 596 10.03 18.94 1.82
N ASN A 597 9.27 19.93 1.36
CA ASN A 597 9.52 21.34 1.67
C ASN A 597 8.23 22.02 2.10
N TYR A 598 8.15 22.33 3.38
CA TYR A 598 6.95 22.87 4.02
C TYR A 598 6.91 24.40 4.06
N ASP A 599 7.89 25.08 3.45
CA ASP A 599 7.81 26.53 3.22
C ASP A 599 6.85 26.79 2.05
N ALA A 600 5.63 27.17 2.40
CA ALA A 600 4.59 27.43 1.41
C ALA A 600 4.93 28.60 0.47
N SER A 601 5.85 29.50 0.83
CA SER A 601 6.23 30.63 -0.04
C SER A 601 6.96 30.19 -1.32
N VAL A 602 7.58 29.01 -1.30
CA VAL A 602 8.30 28.42 -2.44
C VAL A 602 7.58 27.20 -3.05
N ALA A 603 6.33 26.91 -2.63
CA ALA A 603 5.57 25.75 -3.09
C ALA A 603 5.38 25.68 -4.62
N PHE A 604 5.35 26.84 -5.29
CA PHE A 604 5.26 26.96 -6.75
C PHE A 604 6.52 27.57 -7.37
N ASP A 605 7.63 27.64 -6.62
CA ASP A 605 8.94 27.96 -7.19
C ASP A 605 9.60 26.67 -7.69
N TYR A 606 9.38 26.39 -8.97
CA TYR A 606 9.89 25.18 -9.63
C TYR A 606 11.42 25.06 -9.60
N THR A 607 12.17 26.15 -9.36
CA THR A 607 13.63 26.08 -9.22
C THR A 607 14.08 25.36 -7.96
N THR A 608 13.16 25.16 -7.00
CA THR A 608 13.41 24.42 -5.77
C THR A 608 13.08 22.93 -5.89
N PHE A 609 12.52 22.48 -7.02
CA PHE A 609 12.16 21.09 -7.24
C PHE A 609 13.40 20.31 -7.70
N PRO A 610 13.66 19.11 -7.17
CA PRO A 610 14.84 18.33 -7.50
C PRO A 610 14.78 17.85 -8.96
N ASN A 611 15.94 17.84 -9.60
CA ASN A 611 16.14 17.15 -10.87
C ASN A 611 16.60 15.72 -10.56
N SER A 612 15.67 14.76 -10.68
CA SER A 612 15.91 13.34 -10.39
C SER A 612 15.39 12.48 -11.55
N ARG A 613 15.94 11.27 -11.71
CA ARG A 613 15.45 10.28 -12.68
C ARG A 613 14.07 9.72 -12.33
N PHE A 614 13.73 9.75 -11.04
CA PHE A 614 12.47 9.25 -10.51
C PHE A 614 12.21 9.91 -9.16
N MET A 615 10.97 10.28 -8.88
CA MET A 615 10.54 10.78 -7.58
C MET A 615 9.68 9.72 -6.88
N ASN A 616 10.21 9.05 -5.86
CA ASN A 616 9.50 7.99 -5.13
C ASN A 616 8.70 8.54 -3.94
N GLU A 617 9.02 9.74 -3.47
CA GLU A 617 8.30 10.38 -2.37
C GLU A 617 8.29 11.90 -2.52
N PHE A 618 7.13 12.52 -2.33
CA PHE A 618 6.99 13.96 -2.13
C PHE A 618 5.59 14.28 -1.63
N GLY A 619 5.47 15.27 -0.76
CA GLY A 619 4.21 15.53 -0.06
C GLY A 619 4.11 16.90 0.59
N PHE A 620 2.87 17.35 0.82
CA PHE A 620 2.52 18.38 1.80
C PHE A 620 1.28 17.89 2.58
N HIS A 621 1.19 18.10 3.89
CA HIS A 621 0.07 17.55 4.68
C HIS A 621 -1.20 18.41 4.62
N SER A 622 -2.35 17.80 4.91
CA SER A 622 -3.63 18.49 5.04
C SER A 622 -4.54 17.83 6.07
N MET A 623 -5.46 18.61 6.63
CA MET A 623 -6.56 18.07 7.44
C MET A 623 -7.42 17.08 6.63
N PRO A 624 -7.99 16.06 7.28
CA PRO A 624 -9.08 15.27 6.70
C PRO A 624 -10.38 16.11 6.71
N SER A 625 -11.43 15.61 6.08
CA SER A 625 -12.72 16.26 6.03
C SER A 625 -13.32 16.43 7.44
N PHE A 626 -14.25 17.38 7.57
CA PHE A 626 -15.07 17.53 8.78
C PHE A 626 -15.75 16.22 9.19
N TYR A 627 -16.19 15.42 8.22
CA TYR A 627 -16.89 14.16 8.49
C TYR A 627 -15.99 13.08 9.08
N SER A 628 -14.71 13.05 8.71
CA SER A 628 -13.74 12.17 9.37
C SER A 628 -13.49 12.62 10.80
N TRP A 629 -13.42 13.93 11.06
CA TRP A 629 -13.32 14.43 12.44
C TRP A 629 -14.55 14.10 13.30
N GLU A 630 -15.75 14.14 12.72
CA GLU A 630 -17.00 13.77 13.40
C GLU A 630 -17.00 12.33 13.93
N GLU A 631 -16.19 11.43 13.34
CA GLU A 631 -16.04 10.04 13.80
C GLU A 631 -15.27 9.92 15.13
N VAL A 632 -14.42 10.90 15.46
CA VAL A 632 -13.46 10.79 16.57
C VAL A 632 -13.51 11.93 17.60
N LEU A 633 -14.11 13.07 17.26
CA LEU A 633 -14.25 14.21 18.18
C LEU A 633 -15.53 14.07 19.01
N THR A 634 -15.39 14.14 20.34
CA THR A 634 -16.50 13.87 21.27
C THR A 634 -17.07 15.13 21.92
N SER A 635 -16.33 16.24 21.94
CA SER A 635 -16.80 17.53 22.46
C SER A 635 -17.00 18.55 21.34
N PRO A 636 -18.08 19.38 21.40
CA PRO A 636 -18.25 20.51 20.49
C PRO A 636 -17.06 21.48 20.47
N SER A 637 -16.32 21.60 21.57
CA SER A 637 -15.11 22.45 21.65
C SER A 637 -13.94 21.94 20.82
N ASP A 638 -13.95 20.66 20.44
CA ASP A 638 -12.83 20.03 19.76
C ASP A 638 -12.86 20.28 18.24
N PHE A 639 -14.03 20.68 17.70
CA PHE A 639 -14.22 21.11 16.31
C PHE A 639 -13.63 22.51 16.08
N SER A 640 -12.34 22.64 16.33
CA SER A 640 -11.53 23.82 16.12
C SER A 640 -10.16 23.41 15.61
N PHE A 641 -9.62 24.18 14.67
CA PHE A 641 -8.37 23.85 13.96
C PHE A 641 -7.22 23.60 14.94
N ASN A 642 -7.13 24.40 16.01
CA ASN A 642 -6.09 24.29 17.05
C ASN A 642 -6.65 23.79 18.39
N SER A 643 -7.71 22.96 18.39
CA SER A 643 -8.13 22.30 19.63
C SER A 643 -7.05 21.34 20.11
N THR A 644 -6.97 21.10 21.42
CA THR A 644 -6.00 20.16 22.01
C THR A 644 -6.12 18.76 21.38
N VAL A 645 -7.34 18.30 21.10
CA VAL A 645 -7.58 16.97 20.51
C VAL A 645 -7.12 16.93 19.05
N VAL A 646 -7.47 17.92 18.23
CA VAL A 646 -7.03 17.99 16.83
C VAL A 646 -5.50 18.08 16.75
N MET A 647 -4.88 18.97 17.54
CA MET A 647 -3.42 19.09 17.59
C MET A 647 -2.73 17.82 18.09
N SER A 648 -3.34 17.09 19.04
CA SER A 648 -2.77 15.82 19.49
C SER A 648 -2.75 14.73 18.41
N ARG A 649 -3.47 14.93 17.30
CA ARG A 649 -3.57 14.01 16.16
C ARG A 649 -2.88 14.58 14.91
N ASP A 650 -2.19 15.71 15.06
CA ASP A 650 -1.18 16.18 14.13
C ASP A 650 0.18 15.68 14.65
N HIS A 651 0.66 14.60 14.02
CA HIS A 651 1.97 14.01 14.34
C HIS A 651 3.07 14.59 13.46
N HIS A 652 2.84 15.73 12.78
CA HIS A 652 3.86 16.40 12.01
C HIS A 652 4.32 17.71 12.66
N PRO A 653 5.58 17.80 13.15
CA PRO A 653 6.52 16.69 13.36
C PRO A 653 6.13 15.77 14.53
N PRO A 654 6.69 14.55 14.59
CA PRO A 654 6.41 13.60 15.68
C PRO A 654 6.85 14.12 17.04
N ALA A 655 6.30 13.55 18.11
CA ALA A 655 6.52 14.03 19.48
C ALA A 655 7.95 13.79 20.03
N GLY A 656 8.72 12.85 19.47
CA GLY A 656 10.04 12.46 19.97
C GLY A 656 10.06 11.85 21.37
N SER A 657 8.88 11.61 21.95
CA SER A 657 8.69 11.16 23.32
C SER A 657 7.24 10.75 23.55
N LEU A 658 6.95 10.23 24.75
CA LEU A 658 5.60 9.95 25.21
C LEU A 658 4.85 11.20 25.71
N SER A 659 5.27 12.41 25.37
CA SER A 659 4.61 13.65 25.83
C SER A 659 3.23 13.81 25.20
N PHE A 660 2.27 14.34 25.96
CA PHE A 660 0.92 14.66 25.48
C PHE A 660 0.46 16.06 25.95
N PRO A 661 -0.19 16.86 25.08
CA PRO A 661 -0.33 16.66 23.63
C PRO A 661 1.04 16.65 22.93
N ASN A 662 1.11 16.24 21.65
CA ASN A 662 2.34 16.31 20.87
C ASN A 662 2.92 17.73 20.95
N PRO A 663 4.13 17.92 21.55
CA PRO A 663 4.71 19.26 21.72
C PRO A 663 5.11 19.92 20.40
N ASN A 664 5.28 19.14 19.34
CA ASN A 664 5.73 19.61 18.03
C ASN A 664 4.59 19.88 17.04
N ALA A 665 3.36 19.41 17.32
CA ALA A 665 2.16 19.66 16.53
C ALA A 665 1.91 21.14 16.16
N PRO A 666 2.22 22.16 17.00
CA PRO A 666 2.09 23.56 16.58
C PRO A 666 2.83 23.90 15.28
N GLN A 667 3.90 23.18 14.94
CA GLN A 667 4.66 23.41 13.71
C GLN A 667 3.88 22.95 12.46
N GLY A 668 3.29 21.76 12.43
CA GLY A 668 2.46 21.27 11.32
C GLY A 668 1.25 22.17 11.10
N GLN A 669 0.54 22.49 12.18
CA GLN A 669 -0.55 23.47 12.17
C GLN A 669 -0.13 24.82 11.58
N ALA A 670 1.06 25.34 11.95
CA ALA A 670 1.58 26.59 11.43
C ALA A 670 1.92 26.52 9.93
N GLN A 671 2.45 25.39 9.44
CA GLN A 671 2.73 25.17 8.01
C GLN A 671 1.44 25.18 7.18
N MET A 672 0.40 24.44 7.61
CA MET A 672 -0.93 24.49 6.96
C MET A 672 -1.54 25.90 7.00
N THR A 673 -1.44 26.57 8.14
CA THR A 673 -1.93 27.94 8.31
C THR A 673 -1.25 28.91 7.35
N SER A 674 0.08 28.84 7.27
CA SER A 674 0.90 29.67 6.37
C SER A 674 0.52 29.43 4.91
N ALA A 675 0.36 28.15 4.53
CA ALA A 675 -0.03 27.77 3.19
C ALA A 675 -1.38 28.34 2.77
N VAL A 676 -2.40 28.21 3.63
CA VAL A 676 -3.72 28.80 3.38
C VAL A 676 -3.61 30.33 3.27
N ASN A 677 -2.97 31.00 4.23
CA ASN A 677 -2.88 32.46 4.24
C ASN A 677 -2.15 33.05 3.02
N LEU A 678 -1.15 32.35 2.49
CA LEU A 678 -0.41 32.82 1.32
C LEU A 678 -1.18 32.61 0.02
N TRP A 679 -1.92 31.51 -0.10
CA TRP A 679 -2.40 31.02 -1.39
C TRP A 679 -3.91 31.03 -1.58
N LEU A 680 -4.69 31.06 -0.50
CA LEU A 680 -6.14 30.90 -0.51
C LEU A 680 -6.84 31.96 0.37
N PRO A 681 -8.13 32.26 0.13
CA PRO A 681 -8.92 33.07 1.04
C PRO A 681 -8.99 32.43 2.44
N THR A 682 -8.42 33.11 3.43
CA THR A 682 -8.37 32.63 4.82
C THR A 682 -9.78 32.52 5.40
N PRO A 683 -10.16 31.36 5.96
CA PRO A 683 -11.44 31.21 6.64
C PRO A 683 -11.66 32.25 7.75
N LEU A 684 -12.82 32.91 7.76
CA LEU A 684 -13.17 33.86 8.83
C LEU A 684 -13.71 33.13 10.06
N GLU A 685 -13.26 33.54 11.25
CA GLU A 685 -13.84 33.04 12.50
C GLU A 685 -15.30 33.45 12.63
N SER A 686 -16.18 32.46 12.77
CA SER A 686 -17.59 32.67 13.09
C SER A 686 -17.80 32.42 14.58
N SER A 687 -18.13 33.48 15.33
CA SER A 687 -18.51 33.37 16.74
C SER A 687 -19.85 32.67 16.96
N THR A 688 -20.67 32.52 15.91
CA THR A 688 -22.00 31.90 15.96
C THR A 688 -22.04 30.48 15.38
N ASN A 689 -21.03 30.06 14.59
CA ASN A 689 -20.93 28.71 14.04
C ASN A 689 -19.48 28.23 13.89
N PRO A 690 -18.83 27.75 14.98
CA PRO A 690 -17.44 27.29 14.95
C PRO A 690 -17.22 26.09 14.02
N ASN A 691 -18.21 25.20 13.87
CA ASN A 691 -18.12 24.06 12.95
C ASN A 691 -17.97 24.51 11.50
N LYS A 692 -18.59 25.63 11.11
CA LYS A 692 -18.42 26.21 9.77
C LYS A 692 -16.97 26.63 9.55
N THR A 693 -16.37 27.37 10.49
CA THR A 693 -14.96 27.78 10.42
C THR A 693 -14.03 26.57 10.37
N PHE A 694 -14.26 25.56 11.20
CA PHE A 694 -13.44 24.34 11.20
C PHE A 694 -13.52 23.59 9.86
N THR A 695 -14.72 23.47 9.28
CA THR A 695 -14.92 22.84 7.96
C THR A 695 -14.19 23.62 6.85
N GLN A 696 -14.25 24.96 6.87
CA GLN A 696 -13.56 25.81 5.90
C GLN A 696 -12.03 25.65 5.98
N TRP A 697 -11.47 25.55 7.19
CA TRP A 697 -10.05 25.23 7.37
C TRP A 697 -9.68 23.86 6.81
N CYS A 698 -10.46 22.81 7.14
CA CYS A 698 -10.24 21.48 6.61
C CYS A 698 -10.18 21.50 5.08
N TYR A 699 -11.20 22.11 4.46
CA TYR A 699 -11.29 22.25 3.01
C TYR A 699 -10.13 23.03 2.38
N SER A 700 -9.76 24.17 2.98
CA SER A 700 -8.68 25.03 2.47
C SER A 700 -7.33 24.33 2.46
N THR A 701 -7.00 23.58 3.52
CA THR A 701 -5.74 22.82 3.57
C THR A 701 -5.71 21.73 2.49
N GLN A 702 -6.84 21.08 2.20
CA GLN A 702 -6.92 20.09 1.12
C GLN A 702 -6.76 20.71 -0.29
N ILE A 703 -7.30 21.92 -0.52
CA ILE A 703 -7.08 22.63 -1.80
C ILE A 703 -5.60 22.95 -1.98
N PHE A 704 -4.94 23.50 -0.95
CA PHE A 704 -3.52 23.82 -1.06
C PHE A 704 -2.68 22.55 -1.30
N HIS A 705 -2.94 21.49 -0.53
CA HIS A 705 -2.30 20.19 -0.70
C HIS A 705 -2.45 19.70 -2.16
N ASN A 706 -3.67 19.75 -2.71
CA ASN A 706 -3.91 19.42 -4.10
C ASN A 706 -3.09 20.29 -5.08
N LEU A 707 -3.13 21.62 -4.92
CA LEU A 707 -2.41 22.55 -5.79
C LEU A 707 -0.90 22.25 -5.81
N ALA A 708 -0.30 22.07 -4.62
CA ALA A 708 1.12 21.80 -4.47
C ALA A 708 1.52 20.44 -5.09
N MET A 709 0.73 19.38 -4.86
CA MET A 709 1.05 18.05 -5.40
C MET A 709 0.85 17.96 -6.90
N VAL A 710 -0.24 18.52 -7.43
CA VAL A 710 -0.48 18.57 -8.88
C VAL A 710 0.63 19.34 -9.60
N ALA A 711 1.12 20.45 -9.02
CA ALA A 711 2.25 21.20 -9.58
C ALA A 711 3.55 20.38 -9.61
N GLN A 712 3.84 19.63 -8.53
CA GLN A 712 5.01 18.75 -8.47
C GLN A 712 4.90 17.58 -9.45
N VAL A 713 3.76 16.89 -9.50
CA VAL A 713 3.53 15.83 -10.49
C VAL A 713 3.68 16.36 -11.92
N ALA A 714 3.11 17.52 -12.24
CA ALA A 714 3.24 18.13 -13.55
C ALA A 714 4.72 18.38 -13.91
N TRP A 715 5.50 18.91 -12.94
CA TRP A 715 6.92 19.17 -13.12
C TRP A 715 7.73 17.89 -13.36
N TYR A 716 7.51 16.86 -12.56
CA TYR A 716 8.22 15.59 -12.74
C TYR A 716 7.82 14.90 -14.06
N ARG A 717 6.52 14.92 -14.42
CA ARG A 717 6.03 14.32 -15.67
C ARG A 717 6.62 14.97 -16.92
N GLN A 718 6.76 16.30 -16.96
CA GLN A 718 7.46 16.94 -18.09
C GLN A 718 8.95 16.60 -18.10
N GLY A 719 9.54 16.21 -16.97
CA GLY A 719 10.94 15.80 -16.86
C GLY A 719 11.31 14.60 -17.74
N ALA A 720 10.34 13.79 -18.16
CA ALA A 720 10.53 12.73 -19.16
C ALA A 720 11.09 13.25 -20.50
N GLY A 721 10.72 14.48 -20.88
CA GLY A 721 11.22 15.13 -22.10
C GLY A 721 12.39 16.09 -21.87
N ARG A 722 13.00 16.09 -20.69
CA ARG A 722 14.10 16.98 -20.29
C ARG A 722 15.38 16.19 -19.99
N GLY A 723 16.44 16.89 -19.58
CA GLY A 723 17.76 16.26 -19.39
C GLY A 723 17.80 15.21 -18.28
N GLU A 724 17.02 15.39 -17.23
CA GLU A 724 16.87 14.41 -16.16
C GLU A 724 16.21 13.10 -16.65
N ASN A 725 15.41 13.13 -17.73
CA ASN A 725 14.65 12.00 -18.24
C ASN A 725 13.88 11.29 -17.11
N ASN A 726 13.08 12.06 -16.36
CA ASN A 726 12.33 11.56 -15.22
C ASN A 726 11.21 10.62 -15.68
N LEU A 727 11.15 9.41 -15.13
CA LEU A 727 10.16 8.38 -15.50
C LEU A 727 9.34 7.86 -14.31
N GLY A 728 9.19 8.65 -13.26
CA GLY A 728 8.26 8.30 -12.20
C GLY A 728 7.99 9.38 -11.16
N ALA A 729 6.76 9.41 -10.69
CA ALA A 729 6.30 10.30 -9.63
C ALA A 729 5.28 9.57 -8.73
N LEU A 730 5.71 9.26 -7.50
CA LEU A 730 4.89 8.63 -6.48
C LEU A 730 4.66 9.62 -5.32
N VAL A 731 3.42 10.07 -5.16
CA VAL A 731 3.05 11.05 -4.13
C VAL A 731 3.01 10.36 -2.75
N TRP A 732 3.60 10.99 -1.74
CA TRP A 732 3.37 10.61 -0.35
C TRP A 732 2.12 11.36 0.13
N GLN A 733 1.02 10.70 0.51
CA GLN A 733 0.72 9.25 0.50
C GLN A 733 -0.72 8.96 0.03
N LEU A 734 -1.11 7.69 -0.10
CA LEU A 734 -2.42 7.28 -0.61
C LEU A 734 -3.50 7.31 0.47
N ASN A 735 -3.35 6.49 1.52
CA ASN A 735 -4.37 6.22 2.52
C ASN A 735 -3.95 6.72 3.91
N ASP A 736 -4.94 6.88 4.78
CA ASP A 736 -4.74 7.10 6.21
C ASP A 736 -4.89 5.79 7.00
N ILE A 737 -4.17 5.73 8.13
CA ILE A 737 -4.30 4.68 9.15
C ILE A 737 -5.35 5.02 10.22
N TRP A 738 -5.70 6.30 10.37
CA TRP A 738 -6.65 6.84 11.35
C TRP A 738 -7.09 8.26 10.96
N GLN A 739 -8.06 8.84 11.67
CA GLN A 739 -8.54 10.21 11.41
C GLN A 739 -7.55 11.24 11.99
N GLY A 740 -6.62 11.74 11.18
CA GLY A 740 -5.61 12.70 11.62
C GLY A 740 -5.08 13.55 10.47
N VAL A 741 -4.18 14.49 10.77
CA VAL A 741 -3.46 15.27 9.77
C VAL A 741 -2.44 14.37 9.09
N SER A 742 -2.41 14.37 7.76
CA SER A 742 -1.50 13.53 6.99
C SER A 742 -1.36 14.02 5.55
N TRP A 743 -0.52 13.34 4.79
CA TRP A 743 -0.33 13.53 3.36
C TRP A 743 -1.26 12.67 2.50
N SER A 744 -2.22 11.96 3.09
CA SER A 744 -3.08 11.04 2.35
C SER A 744 -3.95 11.78 1.33
N SER A 745 -4.28 11.12 0.23
CA SER A 745 -5.34 11.53 -0.70
C SER A 745 -6.68 10.85 -0.38
N ILE A 746 -6.68 9.76 0.38
CA ILE A 746 -7.84 8.99 0.84
C ILE A 746 -7.83 8.94 2.38
N GLU A 747 -8.90 9.43 2.99
CA GLU A 747 -9.11 9.43 4.44
C GLU A 747 -9.39 8.01 4.96
N TYR A 748 -9.26 7.79 6.27
CA TYR A 748 -9.31 6.46 6.89
C TYR A 748 -10.58 5.65 6.54
N SER A 749 -11.75 6.28 6.52
CA SER A 749 -13.02 5.62 6.16
C SER A 749 -13.18 5.33 4.66
N GLY A 750 -12.24 5.78 3.83
CA GLY A 750 -12.27 5.64 2.37
C GLY A 750 -12.73 6.89 1.62
N ARG A 751 -13.04 7.99 2.30
CA ARG A 751 -13.42 9.25 1.64
C ARG A 751 -12.25 9.83 0.83
N TRP A 752 -12.51 10.29 -0.39
CA TRP A 752 -11.53 10.99 -1.21
C TRP A 752 -11.35 12.44 -0.75
N LYS A 753 -10.11 12.85 -0.46
CA LYS A 753 -9.72 14.28 -0.34
C LYS A 753 -9.69 14.94 -1.71
N VAL A 754 -9.57 16.27 -1.74
CA VAL A 754 -9.41 17.06 -2.98
C VAL A 754 -8.28 16.51 -3.87
N LEU A 755 -7.15 16.11 -3.26
CA LEU A 755 -6.00 15.57 -3.99
C LEU A 755 -6.36 14.36 -4.86
N GLN A 756 -7.19 13.43 -4.39
CA GLN A 756 -7.48 12.21 -5.16
C GLN A 756 -8.17 12.53 -6.49
N TYR A 757 -9.02 13.56 -6.53
CA TYR A 757 -9.62 14.08 -7.76
C TYR A 757 -8.59 14.83 -8.62
N GLY A 758 -7.66 15.58 -8.01
CA GLY A 758 -6.54 16.18 -8.73
C GLY A 758 -5.64 15.16 -9.43
N LEU A 759 -5.39 14.02 -8.78
CA LEU A 759 -4.63 12.90 -9.35
C LEU A 759 -5.30 12.33 -10.60
N VAL A 760 -6.64 12.20 -10.63
CA VAL A 760 -7.39 11.78 -11.83
C VAL A 760 -7.05 12.68 -13.02
N GLY A 761 -6.97 14.00 -12.78
CA GLY A 761 -6.58 14.97 -13.78
C GLY A 761 -5.10 14.83 -14.18
N ILE A 762 -4.18 14.96 -13.23
CA ILE A 762 -2.75 15.07 -13.54
C ILE A 762 -2.08 13.75 -13.91
N PHE A 763 -2.70 12.59 -13.63
CA PHE A 763 -2.28 11.27 -14.11
C PHE A 763 -3.01 10.82 -15.38
N SER A 764 -3.82 11.70 -15.99
CA SER A 764 -4.39 11.45 -17.31
C SER A 764 -3.29 11.11 -18.33
N PRO A 765 -3.52 10.19 -19.27
CA PRO A 765 -2.54 9.78 -20.28
C PRO A 765 -2.06 10.93 -21.19
N VAL A 766 -2.89 11.98 -21.28
CA VAL A 766 -2.51 13.28 -21.83
C VAL A 766 -3.01 14.33 -20.86
N THR A 767 -2.11 15.18 -20.39
CA THR A 767 -2.45 16.30 -19.51
C THR A 767 -1.83 17.58 -20.04
N ILE A 768 -2.38 18.72 -19.65
CA ILE A 768 -1.88 20.04 -19.99
C ILE A 768 -1.68 20.81 -18.70
N TYR A 769 -0.56 21.52 -18.53
CA TYR A 769 -0.29 22.26 -17.30
C TYR A 769 0.30 23.66 -17.59
N PRO A 770 -0.22 24.73 -16.94
CA PRO A 770 0.31 26.08 -17.03
C PRO A 770 1.38 26.34 -15.94
N PHE A 771 2.65 26.32 -16.30
CA PHE A 771 3.76 26.69 -15.42
C PHE A 771 3.93 28.21 -15.35
N TRP A 772 3.79 28.77 -14.14
CA TRP A 772 3.97 30.19 -13.88
C TRP A 772 5.26 30.49 -13.12
N THR A 773 6.16 31.26 -13.74
CA THR A 773 7.39 31.73 -13.10
C THR A 773 7.26 33.21 -12.78
N ALA A 774 6.78 33.53 -11.58
CA ALA A 774 6.48 34.90 -11.16
C ALA A 774 7.67 35.86 -11.25
N ARG A 775 8.89 35.40 -10.89
CA ARG A 775 10.11 36.24 -10.89
C ARG A 775 10.43 36.87 -12.24
N ASN A 776 10.12 36.18 -13.34
CA ASN A 776 10.39 36.64 -14.70
C ASN A 776 9.09 36.85 -15.51
N GLU A 777 7.94 36.88 -14.83
CA GLU A 777 6.61 37.04 -15.43
C GLU A 777 6.38 36.11 -16.64
N THR A 778 6.79 34.85 -16.54
CA THR A 778 6.75 33.89 -17.65
C THR A 778 5.68 32.83 -17.41
N LEU A 779 4.74 32.73 -18.34
CA LEU A 779 3.76 31.64 -18.41
C LEU A 779 4.13 30.70 -19.54
N GLN A 780 4.35 29.42 -19.21
CA GLN A 780 4.56 28.36 -20.18
C GLN A 780 3.45 27.32 -20.03
N VAL A 781 2.74 27.02 -21.12
CA VAL A 781 1.71 25.97 -21.13
C VAL A 781 2.25 24.76 -21.87
N VAL A 782 2.27 23.63 -21.19
CA VAL A 782 2.92 22.39 -21.65
C VAL A 782 1.88 21.28 -21.71
N VAL A 783 1.84 20.54 -22.82
CA VAL A 783 1.12 19.28 -22.93
C VAL A 783 2.10 18.13 -22.68
N ILE A 784 1.71 17.16 -21.87
CA ILE A 784 2.54 16.03 -21.45
C ILE A 784 1.81 14.73 -21.81
N SER A 785 2.54 13.74 -22.34
CA SER A 785 2.01 12.41 -22.62
C SER A 785 2.97 11.30 -22.21
N ASP A 786 2.42 10.27 -21.57
CA ASP A 786 3.14 9.07 -21.14
C ASP A 786 2.94 7.87 -22.09
N ARG A 787 2.48 8.13 -23.32
CA ARG A 787 2.21 7.07 -24.29
C ARG A 787 3.48 6.62 -25.02
N TRP A 788 3.46 5.36 -25.47
CA TRP A 788 4.51 4.79 -26.33
C TRP A 788 4.45 5.30 -27.77
N GLU A 789 3.32 5.86 -28.17
CA GLU A 789 3.09 6.40 -29.50
C GLU A 789 2.98 7.92 -29.42
N SER A 790 3.25 8.59 -30.54
CA SER A 790 3.07 10.03 -30.61
C SER A 790 1.59 10.40 -30.56
N VAL A 791 1.23 11.34 -29.69
CA VAL A 791 -0.13 11.79 -29.49
C VAL A 791 -0.34 13.16 -30.11
N ARG A 792 -1.45 13.30 -30.86
CA ARG A 792 -1.86 14.57 -31.47
C ARG A 792 -3.19 15.02 -30.89
N GLY A 793 -3.37 16.33 -30.81
CA GLY A 793 -4.60 16.90 -30.28
C GLY A 793 -4.67 18.41 -30.42
N THR A 794 -5.62 19.00 -29.71
CA THR A 794 -5.80 20.45 -29.62
C THR A 794 -5.77 20.90 -28.17
N ALA A 795 -4.93 21.89 -27.87
CA ALA A 795 -4.97 22.65 -26.64
C ALA A 795 -5.85 23.90 -26.84
N GLN A 796 -6.68 24.23 -25.84
CA GLN A 796 -7.51 25.42 -25.79
C GLN A 796 -7.19 26.21 -24.53
N LEU A 797 -6.88 27.50 -24.68
CA LEU A 797 -6.57 28.44 -23.62
C LEU A 797 -7.65 29.52 -23.59
N SER A 798 -8.53 29.50 -22.60
CA SER A 798 -9.68 30.41 -22.51
C SER A 798 -9.57 31.29 -21.26
N TRP A 799 -9.48 32.60 -21.46
CA TRP A 799 -9.45 33.58 -20.37
C TRP A 799 -10.85 34.01 -19.98
N TYR A 800 -11.11 34.06 -18.68
CA TYR A 800 -12.34 34.54 -18.07
C TYR A 800 -12.03 35.59 -17.02
N ASP A 801 -13.01 36.42 -16.69
CA ASP A 801 -13.03 37.11 -15.40
C ASP A 801 -13.90 36.37 -14.36
N TRP A 802 -13.88 36.85 -13.12
CA TRP A 802 -14.60 36.21 -12.02
C TRP A 802 -16.13 36.36 -12.09
N SER A 803 -16.66 37.20 -13.00
CA SER A 803 -18.10 37.21 -13.30
C SER A 803 -18.51 36.07 -14.22
N GLY A 804 -17.55 35.40 -14.87
CA GLY A 804 -17.79 34.33 -15.84
C GLY A 804 -17.76 34.81 -17.30
N GLU A 805 -17.46 36.09 -17.56
CA GLU A 805 -17.34 36.61 -18.92
C GLU A 805 -16.13 36.00 -19.62
N LEU A 806 -16.35 35.39 -20.80
CA LEU A 806 -15.26 34.90 -21.65
C LEU A 806 -14.59 36.07 -22.35
N LEU A 807 -13.31 36.29 -22.06
CA LEU A 807 -12.53 37.41 -22.60
C LEU A 807 -11.82 37.06 -23.90
N SER A 808 -11.21 35.86 -23.96
CA SER A 808 -10.52 35.39 -25.17
C SER A 808 -10.38 33.88 -25.19
N THR A 809 -10.16 33.30 -26.37
CA THR A 809 -9.82 31.88 -26.53
C THR A 809 -8.78 31.71 -27.62
N GLU A 810 -7.73 30.95 -27.30
CA GLU A 810 -6.68 30.53 -28.21
C GLU A 810 -6.72 29.01 -28.38
N ARG A 811 -6.57 28.52 -29.62
CA ARG A 811 -6.49 27.08 -29.92
C ARG A 811 -5.18 26.77 -30.62
N LYS A 812 -4.49 25.72 -30.17
CA LYS A 812 -3.22 25.24 -30.72
C LYS A 812 -3.28 23.76 -30.98
N ALA A 813 -2.92 23.34 -32.18
CA ALA A 813 -2.60 21.93 -32.41
C ALA A 813 -1.27 21.60 -31.73
N PHE A 814 -1.12 20.36 -31.28
CA PHE A 814 0.13 19.85 -30.73
C PHE A 814 0.39 18.43 -31.22
N GLU A 815 1.67 18.04 -31.14
CA GLU A 815 2.14 16.67 -31.26
C GLU A 815 3.17 16.44 -30.15
N VAL A 816 2.95 15.41 -29.34
CA VAL A 816 3.87 14.99 -28.28
C VAL A 816 4.42 13.64 -28.65
N GLY A 817 5.76 13.50 -28.64
CA GLY A 817 6.43 12.23 -28.88
C GLY A 817 6.20 11.21 -27.76
N SER A 818 6.75 10.01 -27.91
CA SER A 818 6.63 8.99 -26.86
C SER A 818 7.31 9.44 -25.56
N LEU A 819 6.63 9.27 -24.42
CA LEU A 819 7.11 9.63 -23.08
C LEU A 819 7.73 11.03 -23.04
N ASN A 820 6.98 12.03 -23.49
CA ASN A 820 7.51 13.36 -23.73
C ASN A 820 6.50 14.47 -23.42
N ASN A 821 6.87 15.70 -23.73
CA ASN A 821 6.05 16.88 -23.60
C ASN A 821 6.19 17.81 -24.83
N ALA A 822 5.30 18.80 -24.94
CA ALA A 822 5.38 19.85 -25.94
C ALA A 822 4.89 21.18 -25.33
N ILE A 823 5.65 22.25 -25.55
CA ILE A 823 5.23 23.60 -25.20
C ILE A 823 4.26 24.10 -26.26
N VAL A 824 3.01 24.38 -25.86
CA VAL A 824 1.96 24.88 -26.78
C VAL A 824 1.82 26.40 -26.75
N SER A 825 2.26 27.04 -25.67
CA SER A 825 2.27 28.49 -25.53
C SER A 825 3.35 28.93 -24.55
N GLN A 826 4.02 30.04 -24.85
CA GLN A 826 4.93 30.71 -23.93
C GLN A 826 4.78 32.21 -24.09
N LYS A 827 4.48 32.91 -22.99
CA LYS A 827 4.29 34.36 -22.95
C LYS A 827 5.11 34.95 -21.79
N ASN A 828 5.68 36.13 -22.02
CA ASN A 828 6.50 36.84 -21.05
C ASN A 828 5.89 38.22 -20.79
N GLY A 829 5.99 38.70 -19.55
CA GLY A 829 5.49 40.00 -19.12
C GLY A 829 4.00 39.99 -18.80
N LEU A 830 3.62 40.61 -17.68
CA LEU A 830 2.23 40.71 -17.25
C LEU A 830 1.42 41.73 -18.05
N SER A 831 2.04 42.77 -18.62
CA SER A 831 1.32 43.89 -19.22
C SER A 831 0.48 43.46 -20.43
N GLY A 832 -0.80 43.86 -20.46
CA GLY A 832 -1.75 43.59 -21.54
C GLY A 832 -1.47 44.33 -22.86
N ALA A 833 -0.26 44.87 -23.07
CA ALA A 833 0.19 45.30 -24.38
C ALA A 833 0.35 44.07 -25.29
N THR A 834 0.22 44.23 -26.61
CA THR A 834 0.26 43.13 -27.58
C THR A 834 1.38 42.11 -27.30
N GLY A 835 1.02 40.91 -26.83
CA GLY A 835 1.95 39.81 -26.58
C GLY A 835 2.18 39.42 -25.12
N GLY A 836 1.66 40.15 -24.13
CA GLY A 836 1.75 39.80 -22.71
C GLY A 836 0.86 38.64 -22.27
N VAL A 837 1.02 38.22 -21.01
CA VAL A 837 0.29 37.08 -20.40
C VAL A 837 -1.19 37.39 -20.21
N LEU A 838 -1.52 38.58 -19.71
CA LEU A 838 -2.89 38.97 -19.36
C LEU A 838 -3.68 39.45 -20.59
N PRO A 839 -5.02 39.28 -20.59
CA PRO A 839 -5.90 39.98 -21.51
C PRO A 839 -5.74 41.50 -21.41
N GLU A 840 -5.95 42.21 -22.53
CA GLU A 840 -5.82 43.67 -22.59
C GLU A 840 -6.76 44.37 -21.58
N GLY A 841 -6.22 45.30 -20.81
CA GLY A 841 -6.97 46.10 -19.84
C GLY A 841 -7.40 45.39 -18.55
N LYS A 842 -6.95 44.15 -18.30
CA LYS A 842 -7.28 43.40 -17.07
C LYS A 842 -6.12 43.34 -16.09
N ASN A 843 -6.42 43.30 -14.78
CA ASN A 843 -5.42 43.11 -13.72
C ASN A 843 -5.29 41.64 -13.32
N VAL A 844 -4.18 41.27 -12.69
CA VAL A 844 -3.92 39.91 -12.20
C VAL A 844 -4.99 39.39 -11.22
N THR A 845 -5.68 40.28 -10.50
CA THR A 845 -6.70 39.90 -9.51
C THR A 845 -8.06 39.58 -10.14
N ASP A 846 -8.29 40.00 -11.39
CA ASP A 846 -9.62 40.03 -12.00
C ASP A 846 -9.87 38.86 -12.95
N VAL A 847 -8.81 38.12 -13.34
CA VAL A 847 -8.86 37.13 -14.41
C VAL A 847 -8.20 35.81 -14.05
N TRP A 848 -8.63 34.77 -14.74
CA TRP A 848 -8.09 33.43 -14.66
C TRP A 848 -8.23 32.73 -16.03
N MET A 849 -7.48 31.66 -16.25
CA MET A 849 -7.49 30.94 -17.51
C MET A 849 -7.86 29.48 -17.30
N LEU A 850 -8.82 29.02 -18.10
CA LEU A 850 -9.13 27.60 -18.30
C LEU A 850 -8.23 27.05 -19.40
N VAL A 851 -7.51 25.99 -19.09
CA VAL A 851 -6.56 25.34 -19.99
C VAL A 851 -7.02 23.91 -20.23
N ASN A 852 -7.46 23.62 -21.45
CA ASN A 852 -8.02 22.32 -21.80
C ASN A 852 -7.21 21.67 -22.91
N VAL A 853 -7.14 20.34 -22.87
CA VAL A 853 -6.58 19.54 -23.95
C VAL A 853 -7.58 18.47 -24.38
N THR A 854 -7.62 18.20 -25.68
CA THR A 854 -8.38 17.09 -26.26
C THR A 854 -7.48 16.33 -27.21
N ALA A 855 -7.38 15.02 -27.03
CA ALA A 855 -6.56 14.13 -27.84
C ALA A 855 -7.28 12.80 -28.06
N GLU A 856 -6.86 12.06 -29.09
CA GLU A 856 -7.28 10.67 -29.30
C GLU A 856 -6.17 9.73 -28.83
N VAL A 857 -6.51 8.85 -27.90
CA VAL A 857 -5.57 7.91 -27.26
C VAL A 857 -6.27 6.56 -27.16
N ASP A 858 -5.64 5.50 -27.66
CA ASP A 858 -6.17 4.13 -27.60
C ASP A 858 -7.62 4.01 -28.15
N GLY A 859 -7.94 4.81 -29.18
CA GLY A 859 -9.26 4.85 -29.81
C GLY A 859 -10.35 5.55 -28.98
N LYS A 860 -9.97 6.34 -27.96
CA LYS A 860 -10.87 7.13 -27.12
C LYS A 860 -10.44 8.59 -27.08
N THR A 861 -11.41 9.48 -27.05
CA THR A 861 -11.18 10.89 -26.76
C THR A 861 -10.80 11.07 -25.29
N VAL A 862 -9.62 11.62 -25.04
CA VAL A 862 -9.14 12.04 -23.73
C VAL A 862 -9.27 13.54 -23.63
N THR A 863 -9.90 14.01 -22.56
CA THR A 863 -9.99 15.42 -22.20
C THR A 863 -9.38 15.66 -20.83
N ASN A 864 -8.63 16.73 -20.69
CA ASN A 864 -8.08 17.16 -19.41
C ASN A 864 -8.20 18.68 -19.30
N GLU A 865 -8.64 19.16 -18.14
CA GLU A 865 -8.77 20.58 -17.82
C GLU A 865 -7.89 20.93 -16.62
N GLN A 866 -7.25 22.11 -16.69
CA GLN A 866 -6.48 22.73 -15.62
C GLN A 866 -6.82 24.22 -15.55
N TYR A 867 -6.49 24.83 -14.41
CA TYR A 867 -6.77 26.23 -14.15
C TYR A 867 -5.48 26.98 -13.88
N PHE A 868 -5.41 28.23 -14.35
CA PHE A 868 -4.31 29.14 -14.08
C PHE A 868 -4.84 30.45 -13.52
N THR A 869 -4.25 30.91 -12.43
CA THR A 869 -4.42 32.27 -11.91
C THR A 869 -3.08 33.00 -11.92
N PRO A 870 -3.01 34.25 -12.40
CA PRO A 870 -1.76 35.01 -12.45
C PRO A 870 -1.35 35.59 -11.09
N THR A 871 -2.19 35.43 -10.07
CA THR A 871 -1.92 35.75 -8.67
C THR A 871 -2.46 34.65 -7.75
N SER A 872 -2.07 34.69 -6.48
CA SER A 872 -2.64 33.86 -5.42
C SER A 872 -4.16 34.05 -5.32
N LEU A 873 -4.91 32.97 -5.08
CA LEU A 873 -6.36 33.02 -4.88
C LEU A 873 -6.73 33.80 -3.61
N ALA A 874 -5.81 33.97 -2.66
CA ALA A 874 -5.99 34.87 -1.51
C ALA A 874 -6.22 36.34 -1.92
N ASN A 875 -5.69 36.74 -3.08
CA ASN A 875 -5.78 38.10 -3.61
C ASN A 875 -6.75 38.24 -4.79
N ALA A 876 -7.37 37.13 -5.22
CA ALA A 876 -8.28 37.15 -6.36
C ALA A 876 -9.60 37.83 -6.00
N ASN A 877 -10.15 38.62 -6.91
CA ASN A 877 -11.46 39.26 -6.78
C ASN A 877 -12.58 38.26 -7.10
N LEU A 878 -12.62 37.16 -6.34
CA LEU A 878 -13.68 36.15 -6.43
C LEU A 878 -15.05 36.85 -6.30
N GLN A 879 -16.10 36.27 -6.88
CA GLN A 879 -17.47 36.77 -6.78
C GLN A 879 -18.37 35.69 -6.23
N ASN A 880 -19.47 36.09 -5.58
CA ASN A 880 -20.46 35.15 -5.08
C ASN A 880 -21.02 34.30 -6.24
N PRO A 881 -20.78 32.98 -6.25
CA PRO A 881 -21.21 32.15 -7.37
C PRO A 881 -22.72 31.87 -7.36
N ASN A 882 -23.39 32.04 -6.22
CA ASN A 882 -24.81 31.74 -6.04
C ASN A 882 -25.18 30.39 -6.65
N ILE A 883 -24.47 29.33 -6.21
CA ILE A 883 -24.58 27.99 -6.78
C ILE A 883 -25.97 27.42 -6.48
N THR A 884 -26.69 27.04 -7.53
CA THR A 884 -27.91 26.25 -7.40
C THR A 884 -27.57 24.78 -7.58
N LEU A 885 -27.99 23.96 -6.62
CA LEU A 885 -27.90 22.52 -6.65
C LEU A 885 -29.32 21.94 -6.78
N THR A 886 -29.56 21.17 -7.83
CA THR A 886 -30.74 20.31 -7.92
C THR A 886 -30.30 18.87 -8.10
N HIS A 887 -31.17 17.92 -7.75
CA HIS A 887 -30.85 16.51 -7.84
C HIS A 887 -32.01 15.67 -8.35
N THR A 888 -31.67 14.44 -8.72
CA THR A 888 -32.61 13.36 -9.01
C THR A 888 -32.43 12.22 -8.01
N SER A 889 -33.42 11.33 -7.93
CA SER A 889 -33.43 10.21 -6.96
C SER A 889 -32.29 9.19 -7.13
N ASN A 890 -31.59 9.19 -8.26
CA ASN A 890 -30.43 8.34 -8.54
C ASN A 890 -29.08 9.02 -8.21
N LEU A 891 -29.07 9.98 -7.28
CA LEU A 891 -27.87 10.69 -6.83
C LEU A 891 -27.11 11.38 -7.98
N THR A 892 -27.87 11.91 -8.95
CA THR A 892 -27.32 12.79 -9.98
C THR A 892 -27.65 14.23 -9.62
N PHE A 893 -26.63 15.08 -9.61
CA PHE A 893 -26.64 16.46 -9.13
C PHE A 893 -26.34 17.39 -10.29
N HIS A 894 -27.20 18.38 -10.49
CA HIS A 894 -27.05 19.43 -11.47
C HIS A 894 -26.63 20.72 -10.75
N LEU A 895 -25.41 21.15 -11.03
CA LEU A 895 -24.79 22.33 -10.44
C LEU A 895 -24.76 23.45 -11.48
N SER A 896 -25.23 24.63 -11.08
CA SER A 896 -25.19 25.83 -11.92
C SER A 896 -24.82 27.05 -11.10
N ALA A 897 -23.81 27.79 -11.53
CA ALA A 897 -23.48 29.09 -10.97
C ALA A 897 -24.40 30.16 -11.57
N LYS A 898 -25.09 30.93 -10.72
CA LYS A 898 -26.03 31.99 -11.15
C LYS A 898 -25.50 33.40 -10.89
N GLY A 899 -24.40 33.53 -10.15
CA GLY A 899 -23.67 34.77 -9.93
C GLY A 899 -22.36 34.77 -10.71
N GLY A 900 -21.23 34.78 -10.00
CA GLY A 900 -19.89 34.66 -10.59
C GLY A 900 -19.38 33.22 -10.67
N VAL A 901 -18.08 33.06 -10.91
CA VAL A 901 -17.42 31.76 -11.02
C VAL A 901 -17.26 31.11 -9.64
N GLY A 902 -17.74 29.87 -9.50
CA GLY A 902 -17.51 29.04 -8.32
C GLY A 902 -16.13 28.39 -8.37
N ALA A 903 -15.08 29.12 -7.98
CA ALA A 903 -13.72 28.58 -7.88
C ALA A 903 -13.65 27.45 -6.86
N TRP A 904 -13.05 26.32 -7.23
CA TRP A 904 -13.02 25.10 -6.42
C TRP A 904 -14.43 24.75 -5.88
N THR A 905 -15.38 24.56 -6.79
CA THR A 905 -16.70 24.03 -6.43
C THR A 905 -16.54 22.58 -5.99
N TRP A 906 -17.01 22.29 -4.78
CA TRP A 906 -16.81 21.01 -4.11
C TRP A 906 -18.13 20.44 -3.61
N MET A 907 -18.41 19.21 -4.02
CA MET A 907 -19.48 18.39 -3.49
C MET A 907 -18.98 17.50 -2.36
N ASP A 908 -19.64 17.56 -1.21
CA ASP A 908 -19.45 16.66 -0.10
C ASP A 908 -20.62 15.67 -0.02
N HIS A 909 -20.31 14.38 0.14
CA HIS A 909 -21.30 13.38 0.56
C HIS A 909 -21.40 13.33 2.09
N PRO A 910 -22.54 12.90 2.66
CA PRO A 910 -22.72 12.85 4.12
C PRO A 910 -21.87 11.76 4.80
N SER A 911 -21.74 11.85 6.12
CA SER A 911 -21.05 10.84 6.95
C SER A 911 -21.68 9.46 6.80
N GLY A 912 -20.87 8.40 6.89
CA GLY A 912 -21.31 7.02 6.72
C GLY A 912 -21.71 6.62 5.29
N THR A 913 -21.60 7.53 4.33
CA THR A 913 -21.72 7.23 2.88
C THR A 913 -20.32 7.27 2.30
N ILE A 914 -19.88 6.26 1.55
CA ILE A 914 -18.56 6.20 0.92
C ILE A 914 -18.73 5.95 -0.58
N GLY A 915 -18.01 6.67 -1.41
CA GLY A 915 -18.14 6.60 -2.86
C GLY A 915 -17.34 7.68 -3.57
N VAL A 916 -17.61 7.85 -4.86
CA VAL A 916 -16.88 8.80 -5.72
C VAL A 916 -17.85 9.63 -6.56
N PHE A 917 -17.58 10.92 -6.72
CA PHE A 917 -18.30 11.76 -7.68
C PHE A 917 -17.69 11.57 -9.07
N VAL A 918 -18.54 11.32 -10.06
CA VAL A 918 -18.15 11.19 -11.46
C VAL A 918 -18.93 12.18 -12.32
N ASP A 919 -18.36 12.57 -13.45
CA ASP A 919 -19.11 13.29 -14.49
C ASP A 919 -20.18 12.33 -15.03
N ALA A 920 -21.44 12.75 -14.98
CA ALA A 920 -22.56 11.86 -15.24
C ALA A 920 -22.61 11.37 -16.71
N LYS A 921 -21.91 12.04 -17.63
CA LYS A 921 -21.87 11.69 -19.05
C LYS A 921 -20.70 10.75 -19.38
N THR A 922 -19.53 11.03 -18.83
CA THR A 922 -18.28 10.31 -19.16
C THR A 922 -17.97 9.19 -18.17
N GLY A 923 -18.49 9.27 -16.94
CA GLY A 923 -18.15 8.36 -15.84
C GLY A 923 -16.76 8.57 -15.25
N VAL A 924 -16.03 9.59 -15.68
CA VAL A 924 -14.70 9.92 -15.14
C VAL A 924 -14.88 10.60 -13.78
N PRO A 925 -14.14 10.19 -12.73
CA PRO A 925 -14.16 10.88 -11.44
C PRO A 925 -13.86 12.37 -11.57
N THR A 926 -14.67 13.22 -10.93
CA THR A 926 -14.46 14.67 -10.93
C THR A 926 -15.13 15.35 -9.74
N ASN A 927 -14.42 16.31 -9.15
CA ASN A 927 -14.85 17.23 -8.10
C ASN A 927 -13.81 18.36 -8.01
N GLY A 928 -14.08 19.45 -7.28
CA GLY A 928 -13.08 20.53 -7.09
C GLY A 928 -12.79 21.35 -8.35
N PHE A 929 -13.77 21.52 -9.23
CA PHE A 929 -13.64 22.24 -10.52
C PHE A 929 -14.09 23.71 -10.41
N TYR A 930 -13.82 24.51 -11.44
CA TYR A 930 -14.35 25.88 -11.53
C TYR A 930 -15.72 25.86 -12.21
N LEU A 931 -16.78 26.22 -11.49
CA LEU A 931 -18.14 26.27 -12.02
C LEU A 931 -18.40 27.63 -12.65
N ILE A 932 -18.43 27.68 -13.99
CA ILE A 932 -18.57 28.92 -14.76
C ILE A 932 -20.06 29.20 -15.02
N PRO A 933 -20.57 30.43 -14.81
CA PRO A 933 -21.93 30.80 -15.17
C PRO A 933 -22.30 30.42 -16.61
N GLY A 934 -23.45 29.75 -16.77
CA GLY A 934 -23.92 29.24 -18.05
C GLY A 934 -23.25 27.94 -18.53
N GLN A 935 -22.28 27.38 -17.78
CA GLN A 935 -21.66 26.09 -18.05
C GLN A 935 -21.94 25.11 -16.91
N ASP A 936 -23.16 24.59 -16.89
CA ASP A 936 -23.63 23.69 -15.85
C ASP A 936 -22.82 22.39 -15.81
N ARG A 937 -22.69 21.80 -14.62
CA ARG A 937 -22.00 20.52 -14.39
C ARG A 937 -23.00 19.51 -13.87
N LEU A 938 -22.95 18.30 -14.44
CA LEU A 938 -23.80 17.18 -14.03
C LEU A 938 -22.92 16.11 -13.40
N LEU A 939 -23.02 15.96 -12.09
CA LEU A 939 -22.27 14.96 -11.33
C LEU A 939 -23.19 13.81 -10.96
N ARG A 940 -22.65 12.60 -10.89
CA ARG A 940 -23.32 11.44 -10.31
C ARG A 940 -22.46 10.90 -9.19
N PHE A 941 -23.05 10.59 -8.05
CA PHE A 941 -22.34 9.92 -6.97
C PHE A 941 -22.44 8.41 -7.13
N GLU A 942 -21.30 7.74 -7.21
CA GLU A 942 -21.18 6.28 -7.25
C GLU A 942 -20.94 5.77 -5.84
N LEU A 943 -21.99 5.23 -5.22
CA LEU A 943 -21.94 4.63 -3.90
C LEU A 943 -21.10 3.35 -3.92
N ASN A 944 -20.14 3.25 -2.99
CA ASN A 944 -19.54 1.97 -2.63
C ASN A 944 -20.40 1.32 -1.54
N SER A 945 -21.22 0.35 -1.93
CA SER A 945 -22.13 -0.36 -1.00
C SER A 945 -21.39 -1.24 0.01
N ALA A 946 -20.15 -1.66 -0.26
CA ALA A 946 -19.39 -2.50 0.67
C ALA A 946 -18.89 -1.72 1.89
N LEU A 947 -18.54 -0.43 1.70
CA LEU A 947 -18.03 0.42 2.78
C LEU A 947 -19.08 1.37 3.38
N SER A 948 -20.14 1.68 2.64
CA SER A 948 -21.15 2.62 3.12
C SER A 948 -21.99 2.02 4.25
N ARG A 949 -22.04 2.71 5.38
CA ARG A 949 -23.03 2.43 6.45
C ARG A 949 -24.44 2.83 6.02
N ILE A 950 -24.57 3.85 5.17
CA ILE A 950 -25.84 4.32 4.61
C ILE A 950 -25.98 3.83 3.17
N GLN A 951 -26.85 2.84 2.95
CA GLN A 951 -27.03 2.17 1.65
C GLN A 951 -27.91 2.97 0.67
N SER A 952 -28.73 3.88 1.18
CA SER A 952 -29.63 4.73 0.39
C SER A 952 -29.56 6.16 0.93
N PRO A 953 -28.45 6.89 0.66
CA PRO A 953 -28.27 8.24 1.19
C PRO A 953 -29.33 9.18 0.61
N ASN A 954 -29.81 10.12 1.43
CA ASN A 954 -30.73 11.14 0.97
C ASN A 954 -29.97 12.16 0.11
N PRO A 955 -30.37 12.42 -1.16
CA PRO A 955 -29.72 13.42 -1.99
C PRO A 955 -29.70 14.83 -1.37
N ASP A 956 -30.65 15.16 -0.49
CA ASP A 956 -30.70 16.46 0.20
C ASP A 956 -29.58 16.64 1.26
N ASP A 957 -28.94 15.55 1.70
CA ASP A 957 -27.85 15.61 2.69
C ASP A 957 -26.48 15.91 2.05
N PHE A 958 -26.41 15.99 0.71
CA PHE A 958 -25.20 16.36 -0.02
C PHE A 958 -25.04 17.88 -0.03
N VAL A 959 -23.82 18.34 0.21
CA VAL A 959 -23.53 19.78 0.36
C VAL A 959 -22.61 20.24 -0.76
N VAL A 960 -22.92 21.40 -1.34
CA VAL A 960 -22.04 22.10 -2.27
C VAL A 960 -21.43 23.32 -1.62
N ARG A 961 -20.15 23.58 -1.89
CA ARG A 961 -19.44 24.79 -1.49
C ARG A 961 -18.48 25.25 -2.59
N SER A 962 -17.94 26.45 -2.44
CA SER A 962 -16.88 27.02 -3.26
C SER A 962 -15.86 27.75 -2.38
N LEU A 963 -14.74 28.15 -2.96
CA LEU A 963 -13.72 28.91 -2.24
C LEU A 963 -14.23 30.29 -1.76
N TRP A 964 -15.22 30.88 -2.45
CA TRP A 964 -15.87 32.12 -2.03
C TRP A 964 -16.51 32.01 -0.64
N ASP A 965 -17.04 30.83 -0.31
CA ASP A 965 -17.76 30.57 0.93
C ASP A 965 -16.84 30.54 2.16
N ASN A 966 -15.51 30.53 1.97
CA ASN A 966 -14.55 30.59 3.08
C ASN A 966 -14.52 31.96 3.78
N THR A 967 -14.73 33.04 3.04
CA THR A 967 -14.68 34.41 3.57
C THR A 967 -16.04 35.06 3.71
N HIS A 968 -17.13 34.32 3.49
CA HIS A 968 -18.50 34.85 3.52
C HIS A 968 -19.41 33.93 4.33
N ILE A 969 -19.90 34.45 5.46
CA ILE A 969 -20.73 33.72 6.44
C ILE A 969 -22.17 33.64 5.98
#